data_AF-A0A151J047-F1
#
_entry.id   AF-A0A151J047-F1
#
_cell.length_a   1.000
_cell.length_b   1.000
_cell.length_c   1.000
_cell.angle_alpha   90.00
_cell.angle_beta   90.00
_cell.angle_gamma   90.00
#
_symmetry.space_group_name_H-M   'P 1'
#
loop_
_entity.id
_entity.type
_entity.pdbx_description
1 polymer ?
#
loop_
_entity_poly.entity_id
_entity_poly.type
_entity_poly.pdbx_seq_one_letter_code
_entity_poly.pdbx_strand_id
1 'polypeptide(L)'
;LDACTEETVTYAQLQDKVVRCALWLQKQGVKSDDIISVCTGNHYNSIVPCLSAIYIDVIFNSWDENMNLKIIFLSTSTLSRFLRANCIKKYSLSSLKVILYGGAIMNNKVQEELKYILPHVQILQGYGMTETGGPVTSPQSHHKNGSNGVVAKNVQIKIVDPESGKIFESNQPGEILVKSATMMTGYYKNPEATKSTIDEEGWLHTGDIGYIDEDGELFIIDRMKELIKYRGQQISPAEIENMLVTHPAVLEAAVIGVPHALDNEHPLAYVTNRPGIEVTEQELIDFVVENMEDRCKLRAGVIFLDSFPYTVTLLERIQNIIFTMEDPSISYETVEHDPKNFTVENGIYKGPVKHNMNKYKSLGEMLWIRIKSHGNKIAYLDACTEKTITYAELQDKVVRCALWFQKQGIKSGDVISTCTGNHLNSIVPCLSAAYINAIFNSWNENMDLQTALHVLRLTTPKVIFCSEKSVDVVLSAIKEQKCNPMIVIFGKHVDAISFFDILRNCNDVEVANFRYVELDDIKKTACILHSSGTTGMPKGVELSNYGLLVITQGNILAVANTPLLWFSSLYWLSGTALNLSMIVQGSLAIFYPEFDEEMTCRLIEKYKVIISFIFLSTSMINRFLKAGYVKKYSLSSLKIIMSTGAIIKPKVQEELKCILPHVDILQGYGMTETSGFITSQLPSHKNGSCGVVVENVQMKIVDPENGKILGPNQSGEIWVKSATMMNGYYRNPEATKSTIDEEGWLHTGDIGYIDEDGELFIIDRIKELMKYRGYQISPAEIENVLMLHPAVLETAIIGVPHALDDEHPLAYVTKRPGAEVTEQELIDFVARNMMDHYKLRAGVIFLDNFPYTGSGKISRKDLKEMTKELFSQLDKYVETIISLDARTEETVTYAELQNKVVRCALWLQKKGIKSGDVISMCTGNHLNSILFVISETALYFLQLMMPKMIFCSEKSVNIILSAVKKQNCNATVVVFGKHVDAVSFSDILKNCNDVEVTNFHYIELDNIKKTACIMHSSGTTGMPKGVELSNYAMLFISLQYEINLTDVPSLWFSTIYWITGILMNFSGIIQSTKAIIYPEFDEEMTCRLIQKYKVILFYLWKVFFISNN
;
A
#
# COMPACT_ATOMS: atom_id res chain seq x y z
N LEU A 1 -31.43 29.65 11.08
CA LEU A 1 -31.31 30.56 9.91
C LEU A 1 -31.74 29.77 8.70
N ASP A 2 -32.64 30.30 7.90
CA ASP A 2 -33.11 29.69 6.66
C ASP A 2 -32.47 30.42 5.47
N ALA A 3 -31.74 29.70 4.62
CA ALA A 3 -30.93 30.29 3.57
C ALA A 3 -31.74 30.83 2.37
N CYS A 4 -33.05 30.56 2.30
CA CYS A 4 -33.93 31.10 1.27
C CYS A 4 -34.69 32.37 1.71
N THR A 5 -34.59 32.75 3.00
CA THR A 5 -35.31 33.92 3.56
C THR A 5 -34.48 34.79 4.51
N GLU A 6 -33.26 34.37 4.87
CA GLU A 6 -32.31 35.05 5.78
C GLU A 6 -32.84 35.34 7.20
N GLU A 7 -34.02 34.83 7.58
CA GLU A 7 -34.59 35.09 8.90
C GLU A 7 -33.89 34.27 10.02
N THR A 8 -33.48 34.97 11.08
CA THR A 8 -32.83 34.35 12.25
C THR A 8 -33.86 34.02 13.33
N VAL A 9 -34.32 32.76 13.33
CA VAL A 9 -35.33 32.24 14.26
C VAL A 9 -34.67 31.58 15.48
N THR A 10 -34.99 32.04 16.70
CA THR A 10 -34.59 31.39 17.95
C THR A 10 -35.43 30.15 18.27
N TYR A 11 -34.95 29.24 19.12
CA TYR A 11 -35.65 27.99 19.44
C TYR A 11 -37.08 28.22 19.99
N ALA A 12 -37.28 29.23 20.83
CA ALA A 12 -38.60 29.60 21.34
C ALA A 12 -39.54 30.14 20.23
N GLN A 13 -39.02 30.90 19.26
CA GLN A 13 -39.79 31.34 18.10
C GLN A 13 -40.09 30.18 17.13
N LEU A 14 -39.19 29.20 17.02
CA LEU A 14 -39.44 27.97 16.26
C LEU A 14 -40.58 27.17 16.91
N GLN A 15 -40.57 27.05 18.25
CA GLN A 15 -41.61 26.38 19.02
C GLN A 15 -42.97 27.10 18.91
N ASP A 16 -42.99 28.43 18.95
CA ASP A 16 -44.20 29.25 18.68
C ASP A 16 -44.69 29.08 17.22
N LYS A 17 -43.81 29.11 16.22
CA LYS A 17 -44.17 28.83 14.81
C LYS A 17 -44.75 27.41 14.65
N VAL A 18 -44.20 26.40 15.32
CA VAL A 18 -44.73 25.02 15.33
C VAL A 18 -46.09 24.93 16.01
N VAL A 19 -46.29 25.57 17.17
CA VAL A 19 -47.58 25.58 17.88
C VAL A 19 -48.64 26.34 17.08
N ARG A 20 -48.30 27.46 16.43
CA ARG A 20 -49.21 28.17 15.52
C ARG A 20 -49.54 27.34 14.28
N CYS A 21 -48.59 26.58 13.74
CA CYS A 21 -48.84 25.65 12.65
C CYS A 21 -49.83 24.55 13.09
N ALA A 22 -49.60 23.91 14.24
CA ALA A 22 -50.53 22.93 14.83
C ALA A 22 -51.94 23.50 15.06
N LEU A 23 -52.06 24.73 15.59
CA LEU A 23 -53.34 25.42 15.79
C LEU A 23 -54.02 25.81 14.46
N TRP A 24 -53.26 26.10 13.41
CA TRP A 24 -53.80 26.37 12.07
C TRP A 24 -54.29 25.09 11.40
N LEU A 25 -53.49 24.01 11.45
CA LEU A 25 -53.87 22.66 11.01
C LEU A 25 -55.17 22.22 11.70
N GLN A 26 -55.23 22.31 13.03
CA GLN A 26 -56.42 21.97 13.82
C GLN A 26 -57.65 22.82 13.45
N LYS A 27 -57.46 24.09 13.05
CA LYS A 27 -58.52 24.96 12.50
C LYS A 27 -58.96 24.60 11.07
N GLN A 28 -58.12 23.94 10.27
CA GLN A 28 -58.51 23.33 8.99
C GLN A 28 -59.17 21.94 9.17
N GLY A 29 -59.36 21.48 10.41
CA GLY A 29 -59.98 20.18 10.73
C GLY A 29 -59.00 19.00 10.82
N VAL A 30 -57.69 19.26 10.71
CA VAL A 30 -56.61 18.28 10.74
C VAL A 30 -56.42 17.74 12.16
N LYS A 31 -56.42 16.42 12.32
CA LYS A 31 -56.27 15.70 13.60
C LYS A 31 -54.83 15.27 13.85
N SER A 32 -54.59 14.60 14.99
CA SER A 32 -53.34 13.90 15.31
C SER A 32 -52.90 12.88 14.26
N ASP A 33 -53.86 12.38 13.48
CA ASP A 33 -53.70 11.25 12.57
C ASP A 33 -53.56 11.74 11.10
N ASP A 34 -53.82 13.02 10.85
CA ASP A 34 -53.84 13.66 9.53
C ASP A 34 -52.49 14.36 9.24
N ILE A 35 -51.46 13.61 8.80
CA ILE A 35 -50.13 14.18 8.55
C ILE A 35 -50.04 14.85 7.17
N ILE A 36 -50.25 16.17 7.13
CA ILE A 36 -49.84 17.03 6.02
C ILE A 36 -48.31 16.99 5.88
N SER A 37 -47.81 16.76 4.65
CA SER A 37 -46.37 16.57 4.36
C SER A 37 -45.86 17.51 3.26
N VAL A 38 -44.54 17.79 3.31
CA VAL A 38 -43.77 18.61 2.36
C VAL A 38 -42.66 17.73 1.73
N CYS A 39 -42.11 18.12 0.57
CA CYS A 39 -41.52 17.20 -0.42
C CYS A 39 -40.03 17.49 -0.75
N THR A 40 -39.19 16.44 -0.86
CA THR A 40 -37.77 16.43 -1.28
C THR A 40 -37.38 15.04 -1.83
N GLY A 41 -36.28 14.88 -2.62
CA GLY A 41 -35.99 13.59 -3.28
C GLY A 41 -34.53 13.26 -3.68
N ASN A 42 -34.38 12.13 -4.42
CA ASN A 42 -33.13 11.48 -4.90
C ASN A 42 -32.22 10.81 -3.83
N HIS A 43 -32.79 10.03 -2.90
CA HIS A 43 -32.05 9.35 -1.81
C HIS A 43 -31.14 8.16 -2.20
N TYR A 44 -30.17 7.90 -1.31
CA TYR A 44 -29.38 6.66 -1.17
C TYR A 44 -30.22 5.36 -1.22
N ASN A 45 -31.48 5.42 -0.80
CA ASN A 45 -32.44 4.31 -0.79
C ASN A 45 -32.62 3.62 -2.15
N SER A 46 -32.24 4.30 -3.26
CA SER A 46 -32.35 3.79 -4.62
C SER A 46 -31.45 2.58 -4.96
N ILE A 47 -30.37 2.35 -4.20
CA ILE A 47 -29.38 1.29 -4.47
C ILE A 47 -29.75 -0.05 -3.80
N VAL A 48 -30.41 0.02 -2.64
CA VAL A 48 -30.69 -1.13 -1.76
C VAL A 48 -31.40 -2.31 -2.46
N PRO A 49 -32.39 -2.10 -3.36
CA PRO A 49 -33.08 -3.23 -4.01
C PRO A 49 -32.21 -4.03 -4.98
N CYS A 50 -31.20 -3.43 -5.62
CA CYS A 50 -30.30 -4.14 -6.53
C CYS A 50 -29.50 -5.22 -5.80
N LEU A 51 -28.97 -4.86 -4.63
CA LEU A 51 -28.13 -5.72 -3.81
C LEU A 51 -28.94 -6.83 -3.12
N SER A 52 -30.22 -6.59 -2.87
CA SER A 52 -31.16 -7.52 -2.22
C SER A 52 -31.48 -8.78 -3.03
N ALA A 53 -30.90 -8.95 -4.22
CA ALA A 53 -31.12 -10.08 -5.12
C ALA A 53 -29.89 -10.97 -5.37
N ILE A 54 -28.67 -10.57 -4.97
CA ILE A 54 -27.41 -11.19 -5.43
C ILE A 54 -26.33 -11.20 -4.31
N TYR A 55 -26.56 -11.90 -3.19
CA TYR A 55 -25.65 -11.84 -2.03
C TYR A 55 -24.73 -13.06 -1.84
N ILE A 56 -23.41 -12.80 -1.85
CA ILE A 56 -22.29 -13.67 -1.43
C ILE A 56 -21.21 -12.75 -0.79
N ASP A 57 -20.44 -13.25 0.18
CA ASP A 57 -19.48 -12.48 1.00
C ASP A 57 -18.31 -11.82 0.24
N VAL A 58 -18.00 -10.55 0.59
CA VAL A 58 -16.67 -9.89 0.45
C VAL A 58 -16.49 -8.87 1.61
N ILE A 59 -15.24 -8.47 1.92
CA ILE A 59 -14.77 -7.67 3.07
C ILE A 59 -14.24 -6.30 2.59
N PHE A 60 -14.26 -5.23 3.44
CA PHE A 60 -13.15 -4.24 3.68
C PHE A 60 -13.57 -2.86 4.31
N ASN A 61 -12.67 -2.33 5.15
CA ASN A 61 -12.21 -0.93 5.39
C ASN A 61 -13.15 0.32 5.41
N SER A 62 -12.56 1.51 5.62
CA SER A 62 -13.06 2.50 6.60
C SER A 62 -12.78 3.99 6.27
N TRP A 63 -13.78 4.87 6.41
CA TRP A 63 -13.67 6.32 6.22
C TRP A 63 -12.61 7.03 7.09
N ASP A 64 -12.08 8.15 6.58
CA ASP A 64 -11.22 9.14 7.25
C ASP A 64 -11.70 10.53 6.78
N GLU A 65 -11.70 11.53 7.66
CA GLU A 65 -12.26 12.86 7.40
C GLU A 65 -11.44 13.67 6.38
N ASN A 66 -10.21 13.24 6.05
CA ASN A 66 -9.32 13.89 5.10
C ASN A 66 -9.38 13.30 3.67
N MET A 67 -10.59 13.10 3.14
CA MET A 67 -10.80 12.63 1.77
C MET A 67 -10.00 13.43 0.74
N ASN A 68 -9.21 12.72 -0.07
CA ASN A 68 -8.55 13.25 -1.26
C ASN A 68 -9.08 12.51 -2.49
N LEU A 69 -9.91 13.15 -3.30
CA LEU A 69 -10.50 12.52 -4.49
C LEU A 69 -9.42 12.26 -5.56
N LYS A 70 -9.26 11.00 -5.98
CA LYS A 70 -8.20 10.55 -6.91
C LYS A 70 -8.70 10.13 -8.31
N ILE A 71 -9.88 9.53 -8.41
CA ILE A 71 -10.39 8.91 -9.65
C ILE A 71 -11.80 9.40 -9.97
N ILE A 72 -12.06 9.65 -11.26
CA ILE A 72 -13.37 10.02 -11.80
C ILE A 72 -13.68 9.14 -13.04
N PHE A 73 -14.92 8.67 -13.12
CA PHE A 73 -15.45 7.89 -14.25
C PHE A 73 -16.53 8.71 -14.96
N LEU A 74 -16.45 8.84 -16.29
CA LEU A 74 -17.39 9.62 -17.09
C LEU A 74 -17.62 8.91 -18.44
N SER A 75 -18.81 9.03 -19.03
CA SER A 75 -19.01 8.57 -20.43
C SER A 75 -18.24 9.47 -21.41
N THR A 76 -18.03 9.01 -22.65
CA THR A 76 -17.45 9.81 -23.75
C THR A 76 -18.12 11.20 -23.91
N SER A 77 -19.43 11.32 -23.65
CA SER A 77 -20.17 12.59 -23.70
C SER A 77 -20.20 13.36 -22.36
N THR A 78 -19.92 12.71 -21.24
CA THR A 78 -19.86 13.37 -19.92
C THR A 78 -18.48 13.95 -19.62
N LEU A 79 -17.38 13.32 -20.08
CA LEU A 79 -15.97 13.74 -19.90
C LEU A 79 -15.58 15.12 -20.50
N SER A 80 -16.57 15.83 -20.99
CA SER A 80 -16.54 16.22 -22.38
C SER A 80 -17.26 17.55 -22.56
N ARG A 81 -18.52 17.55 -22.15
CA ARG A 81 -19.17 18.65 -21.42
C ARG A 81 -18.28 19.18 -20.28
N PHE A 82 -17.76 18.28 -19.42
CA PHE A 82 -16.79 18.62 -18.37
C PHE A 82 -15.62 19.44 -18.88
N LEU A 83 -14.98 19.00 -19.98
CA LEU A 83 -13.78 19.64 -20.48
C LEU A 83 -14.02 21.06 -21.01
N ARG A 84 -15.13 21.25 -21.74
CA ARG A 84 -15.49 22.53 -22.35
C ARG A 84 -16.07 23.53 -21.35
N ALA A 85 -16.32 23.12 -20.10
CA ALA A 85 -16.82 24.00 -19.05
C ALA A 85 -15.70 24.87 -18.45
N ASN A 86 -15.91 26.19 -18.46
CA ASN A 86 -14.95 27.18 -17.93
C ASN A 86 -14.61 27.01 -16.43
N CYS A 87 -15.36 26.19 -15.68
CA CYS A 87 -15.08 25.87 -14.29
C CYS A 87 -13.76 25.11 -14.08
N ILE A 88 -13.27 24.32 -15.05
CA ILE A 88 -11.96 23.63 -14.89
C ILE A 88 -10.81 24.65 -14.71
N LYS A 89 -10.92 25.84 -15.32
CA LYS A 89 -9.95 26.94 -15.19
C LYS A 89 -10.12 27.75 -13.90
N LYS A 90 -11.19 27.49 -13.11
CA LYS A 90 -11.62 28.22 -11.91
C LYS A 90 -11.32 27.47 -10.60
N TYR A 91 -11.12 26.16 -10.64
CA TYR A 91 -10.97 25.28 -9.47
C TYR A 91 -9.70 24.42 -9.52
N SER A 92 -9.11 24.11 -8.37
CA SER A 92 -7.83 23.40 -8.26
C SER A 92 -7.98 21.87 -8.32
N LEU A 93 -7.80 21.28 -9.50
CA LEU A 93 -7.99 19.84 -9.73
C LEU A 93 -6.76 18.96 -9.37
N SER A 94 -5.83 19.46 -8.54
CA SER A 94 -4.53 18.86 -8.20
C SER A 94 -4.54 17.41 -7.67
N SER A 95 -5.49 17.04 -6.80
CA SER A 95 -5.63 15.68 -6.26
C SER A 95 -6.04 14.62 -7.30
N LEU A 96 -6.69 15.02 -8.40
CA LEU A 96 -7.16 14.09 -9.43
C LEU A 96 -5.95 13.41 -10.10
N LYS A 97 -6.06 12.11 -10.40
CA LYS A 97 -4.98 11.29 -10.97
C LYS A 97 -5.43 10.46 -12.17
N VAL A 98 -6.66 9.96 -12.18
CA VAL A 98 -7.16 9.11 -13.27
C VAL A 98 -8.57 9.51 -13.70
N ILE A 99 -8.77 9.51 -15.01
CA ILE A 99 -10.04 9.63 -15.72
C ILE A 99 -10.23 8.35 -16.55
N LEU A 100 -11.35 7.66 -16.33
CA LEU A 100 -11.75 6.46 -17.07
C LEU A 100 -13.04 6.74 -17.85
N TYR A 101 -13.08 6.34 -19.12
CA TYR A 101 -14.23 6.58 -20.01
C TYR A 101 -14.44 5.52 -21.08
N GLY A 102 -15.62 5.57 -21.70
CA GLY A 102 -16.02 4.67 -22.78
C GLY A 102 -17.49 4.83 -23.16
N GLY A 103 -18.01 3.87 -23.93
CA GLY A 103 -19.41 3.81 -24.40
C GLY A 103 -19.66 4.43 -25.79
N ALA A 104 -18.71 5.20 -26.32
CA ALA A 104 -18.68 5.64 -27.71
C ALA A 104 -17.24 5.88 -28.19
N ILE A 105 -17.02 5.76 -29.51
CA ILE A 105 -15.80 6.22 -30.18
C ILE A 105 -15.60 7.71 -29.88
N MET A 106 -14.34 8.14 -29.85
CA MET A 106 -13.99 9.50 -29.50
C MET A 106 -12.91 10.02 -30.43
N ASN A 107 -13.23 11.12 -31.13
CA ASN A 107 -12.42 11.76 -32.17
C ASN A 107 -10.96 12.02 -31.72
N ASN A 108 -9.98 12.03 -32.64
CA ASN A 108 -8.54 12.10 -32.33
C ASN A 108 -7.93 13.50 -32.16
N LYS A 109 -8.65 14.59 -32.48
CA LYS A 109 -8.34 15.96 -32.00
C LYS A 109 -8.94 16.21 -30.62
N VAL A 110 -10.07 15.55 -30.41
CA VAL A 110 -10.67 15.17 -29.13
C VAL A 110 -9.85 13.99 -28.48
N GLN A 111 -8.74 13.60 -29.14
CA GLN A 111 -7.49 12.94 -28.71
C GLN A 111 -6.35 13.89 -28.27
N GLU A 112 -6.41 15.21 -28.52
CA GLU A 112 -5.34 16.21 -28.33
C GLU A 112 -5.59 17.45 -27.40
N GLU A 113 -6.62 17.49 -26.54
CA GLU A 113 -6.84 18.58 -25.53
C GLU A 113 -6.57 18.24 -24.03
N LEU A 114 -7.27 17.32 -23.33
CA LEU A 114 -7.03 17.02 -21.88
C LEU A 114 -5.57 16.86 -21.41
N LYS A 115 -4.64 16.17 -22.09
CA LYS A 115 -3.26 16.01 -21.56
C LYS A 115 -2.57 17.40 -21.51
N TYR A 116 -3.05 18.38 -22.28
CA TYR A 116 -2.63 19.77 -22.21
C TYR A 116 -3.36 20.55 -21.11
N ILE A 117 -4.65 20.26 -20.87
CA ILE A 117 -5.49 20.96 -19.86
C ILE A 117 -5.32 20.38 -18.43
N LEU A 118 -5.01 19.09 -18.32
CA LEU A 118 -4.82 18.27 -17.11
C LEU A 118 -3.63 17.28 -17.28
N PRO A 119 -2.38 17.77 -17.51
CA PRO A 119 -1.20 16.93 -17.75
C PRO A 119 -0.84 15.96 -16.61
N HIS A 120 -1.36 16.19 -15.41
CA HIS A 120 -1.16 15.36 -14.22
C HIS A 120 -2.21 14.25 -14.04
N VAL A 121 -3.09 14.04 -15.03
CA VAL A 121 -4.20 13.08 -14.99
C VAL A 121 -4.06 12.06 -16.13
N GLN A 122 -4.00 10.78 -15.80
CA GLN A 122 -4.07 9.68 -16.76
C GLN A 122 -5.49 9.55 -17.31
N ILE A 123 -5.61 9.27 -18.60
CA ILE A 123 -6.87 9.29 -19.34
C ILE A 123 -6.93 8.00 -20.16
N LEU A 124 -7.91 7.15 -19.85
CA LEU A 124 -7.91 5.74 -20.24
C LEU A 124 -9.27 5.35 -20.85
N GLN A 125 -9.25 4.76 -22.04
CA GLN A 125 -10.45 4.36 -22.79
C GLN A 125 -10.68 2.85 -22.69
N GLY A 126 -11.90 2.43 -22.33
CA GLY A 126 -12.35 1.04 -22.49
C GLY A 126 -13.30 0.89 -23.68
N TYR A 127 -13.22 -0.24 -24.38
CA TYR A 127 -14.23 -0.68 -25.35
C TYR A 127 -15.02 -1.88 -24.82
N GLY A 128 -16.30 -1.95 -25.15
CA GLY A 128 -17.27 -2.91 -24.65
C GLY A 128 -18.70 -2.38 -24.76
N MET A 129 -19.68 -3.30 -24.72
CA MET A 129 -21.11 -3.02 -24.89
C MET A 129 -21.94 -3.74 -23.82
N THR A 130 -23.27 -3.63 -23.89
CA THR A 130 -24.14 -4.28 -22.87
C THR A 130 -24.14 -5.80 -23.09
N GLU A 131 -24.19 -6.22 -24.35
CA GLU A 131 -24.18 -7.60 -24.83
C GLU A 131 -22.90 -8.39 -24.46
N THR A 132 -21.77 -7.71 -24.25
CA THR A 132 -20.52 -8.34 -23.77
C THR A 132 -20.46 -8.48 -22.25
N GLY A 133 -21.45 -7.95 -21.52
CA GLY A 133 -21.52 -7.89 -20.06
C GLY A 133 -20.51 -6.93 -19.41
N GLY A 134 -19.45 -6.55 -20.10
CA GLY A 134 -18.39 -5.69 -19.60
C GLY A 134 -17.42 -5.27 -20.71
N PRO A 135 -16.28 -4.67 -20.35
CA PRO A 135 -15.23 -4.31 -21.31
C PRO A 135 -14.63 -5.55 -21.96
N VAL A 136 -14.28 -5.42 -23.23
CA VAL A 136 -13.55 -6.45 -24.01
C VAL A 136 -12.08 -6.10 -24.18
N THR A 137 -11.69 -4.88 -23.82
CA THR A 137 -10.31 -4.40 -23.76
C THR A 137 -9.94 -3.90 -22.37
N SER A 138 -8.66 -4.01 -22.01
CA SER A 138 -8.10 -3.38 -20.82
C SER A 138 -7.23 -2.18 -21.22
N PRO A 139 -7.47 -0.98 -20.66
CA PRO A 139 -6.66 0.19 -20.97
C PRO A 139 -5.27 0.08 -20.33
N GLN A 140 -4.24 0.03 -21.16
CA GLN A 140 -2.86 -0.16 -20.70
C GLN A 140 -2.19 1.15 -20.27
N SER A 141 -1.18 1.02 -19.41
CA SER A 141 -0.38 2.16 -18.91
C SER A 141 0.66 2.66 -19.92
N HIS A 142 0.99 1.85 -20.93
CA HIS A 142 1.47 2.28 -22.24
C HIS A 142 0.31 2.12 -23.23
N HIS A 143 -0.03 3.17 -23.98
CA HIS A 143 -1.25 3.21 -24.80
C HIS A 143 -0.98 4.02 -26.07
N LYS A 144 -1.33 3.49 -27.25
CA LYS A 144 -1.27 4.26 -28.49
C LYS A 144 -2.40 5.29 -28.53
N ASN A 145 -2.18 6.44 -29.18
CA ASN A 145 -3.25 7.43 -29.41
C ASN A 145 -4.32 6.80 -30.33
N GLY A 146 -5.60 6.98 -30.01
CA GLY A 146 -6.72 6.45 -30.79
C GLY A 146 -6.97 4.94 -30.64
N SER A 147 -6.17 4.23 -29.85
CA SER A 147 -6.40 2.84 -29.45
C SER A 147 -7.54 2.75 -28.43
N ASN A 148 -8.14 1.57 -28.33
CA ASN A 148 -9.14 1.20 -27.33
C ASN A 148 -8.60 0.25 -26.26
N GLY A 149 -7.29 0.02 -26.22
CA GLY A 149 -6.60 -0.89 -25.29
C GLY A 149 -6.39 -2.29 -25.88
N VAL A 150 -5.65 -3.13 -25.15
CA VAL A 150 -5.40 -4.53 -25.54
C VAL A 150 -6.58 -5.42 -25.18
N VAL A 151 -6.74 -6.55 -25.88
CA VAL A 151 -7.80 -7.53 -25.59
C VAL A 151 -7.74 -7.98 -24.13
N ALA A 152 -8.87 -7.93 -23.42
CA ALA A 152 -8.93 -8.26 -22.01
C ALA A 152 -8.70 -9.77 -21.75
N LYS A 153 -8.13 -10.08 -20.58
CA LYS A 153 -7.90 -11.45 -20.09
C LYS A 153 -9.20 -12.27 -20.20
N ASN A 154 -9.13 -13.50 -20.68
CA ASN A 154 -10.31 -14.38 -20.94
C ASN A 154 -11.32 -13.88 -22.00
N VAL A 155 -11.02 -12.82 -22.75
CA VAL A 155 -11.76 -12.40 -23.95
C VAL A 155 -11.03 -12.88 -25.19
N GLN A 156 -11.78 -13.31 -26.19
CA GLN A 156 -11.31 -13.61 -27.54
C GLN A 156 -11.94 -12.60 -28.50
N ILE A 157 -11.14 -12.08 -29.44
CA ILE A 157 -11.62 -11.23 -30.52
C ILE A 157 -11.09 -11.79 -31.84
N LYS A 158 -11.93 -11.84 -32.88
CA LYS A 158 -11.53 -12.07 -34.27
C LYS A 158 -12.07 -10.92 -35.13
N ILE A 159 -11.27 -10.45 -36.08
CA ILE A 159 -11.71 -9.48 -37.09
C ILE A 159 -12.11 -10.27 -38.34
N VAL A 160 -13.26 -9.97 -38.95
CA VAL A 160 -13.77 -10.70 -40.13
C VAL A 160 -14.25 -9.78 -41.24
N ASP A 161 -14.10 -10.24 -42.47
CA ASP A 161 -14.79 -9.70 -43.64
C ASP A 161 -16.31 -9.94 -43.51
N PRO A 162 -17.17 -8.90 -43.47
CA PRO A 162 -18.62 -9.06 -43.36
C PRO A 162 -19.28 -9.73 -44.57
N GLU A 163 -18.65 -9.70 -45.75
CA GLU A 163 -19.21 -10.27 -46.98
C GLU A 163 -18.70 -11.69 -47.26
N SER A 164 -17.41 -11.97 -46.99
CA SER A 164 -16.82 -13.30 -47.24
C SER A 164 -16.67 -14.20 -46.00
N GLY A 165 -16.85 -13.66 -44.79
CA GLY A 165 -16.62 -14.38 -43.53
C GLY A 165 -15.15 -14.72 -43.25
N LYS A 166 -14.22 -14.26 -44.10
CA LYS A 166 -12.78 -14.50 -43.95
C LYS A 166 -12.25 -13.78 -42.71
N ILE A 167 -11.52 -14.48 -41.85
CA ILE A 167 -10.77 -13.86 -40.75
C ILE A 167 -9.63 -13.01 -41.33
N PHE A 168 -9.49 -11.79 -40.82
CA PHE A 168 -8.42 -10.86 -41.12
C PHE A 168 -7.28 -10.96 -40.11
N GLU A 169 -6.05 -10.77 -40.60
CA GLU A 169 -4.83 -10.71 -39.79
C GLU A 169 -4.56 -9.26 -39.33
N SER A 170 -3.45 -9.01 -38.63
CA SER A 170 -3.16 -7.69 -38.04
C SER A 170 -3.18 -6.55 -39.08
N ASN A 171 -3.64 -5.37 -38.65
CA ASN A 171 -3.78 -4.15 -39.46
C ASN A 171 -4.81 -4.22 -40.63
N GLN A 172 -5.65 -5.26 -40.71
CA GLN A 172 -6.74 -5.34 -41.71
C GLN A 172 -8.11 -5.04 -41.06
N PRO A 173 -8.90 -4.09 -41.58
CA PRO A 173 -10.16 -3.66 -40.97
C PRO A 173 -11.35 -4.56 -41.36
N GLY A 174 -12.19 -4.93 -40.39
CA GLY A 174 -13.41 -5.73 -40.61
C GLY A 174 -14.38 -5.67 -39.42
N GLU A 175 -15.44 -6.47 -39.44
CA GLU A 175 -16.32 -6.64 -38.27
C GLU A 175 -15.55 -7.25 -37.11
N ILE A 176 -15.74 -6.68 -35.92
CA ILE A 176 -15.21 -7.22 -34.67
C ILE A 176 -16.19 -8.30 -34.15
N LEU A 177 -15.75 -9.56 -34.08
CA LEU A 177 -16.48 -10.63 -33.39
C LEU A 177 -15.83 -10.91 -32.03
N VAL A 178 -16.64 -10.90 -30.98
CA VAL A 178 -16.21 -11.08 -29.58
C VAL A 178 -16.67 -12.43 -29.04
N LYS A 179 -15.85 -13.07 -28.21
CA LYS A 179 -16.26 -14.22 -27.39
C LYS A 179 -15.67 -14.10 -25.99
N SER A 180 -16.52 -13.96 -24.97
CA SER A 180 -16.13 -13.75 -23.57
C SER A 180 -16.95 -14.61 -22.62
N ALA A 181 -16.37 -14.98 -21.48
CA ALA A 181 -17.08 -15.63 -20.38
C ALA A 181 -18.14 -14.72 -19.71
N THR A 182 -18.07 -13.40 -19.92
CA THR A 182 -19.03 -12.39 -19.42
C THR A 182 -20.23 -12.13 -20.34
N MET A 183 -20.24 -12.69 -21.55
CA MET A 183 -21.27 -12.40 -22.55
C MET A 183 -22.69 -12.68 -22.04
N MET A 184 -23.65 -11.96 -22.64
CA MET A 184 -25.07 -12.20 -22.42
C MET A 184 -25.46 -13.66 -22.70
N THR A 185 -26.40 -14.20 -21.93
CA THR A 185 -27.02 -15.50 -22.22
C THR A 185 -28.02 -15.43 -23.38
N GLY A 186 -28.43 -14.21 -23.76
CA GLY A 186 -29.25 -13.91 -24.91
C GLY A 186 -30.03 -12.60 -24.73
N TYR A 187 -30.96 -12.33 -25.64
CA TYR A 187 -31.97 -11.29 -25.45
C TYR A 187 -33.26 -11.90 -24.87
N TYR A 188 -33.71 -11.36 -23.73
CA TYR A 188 -34.84 -11.84 -22.95
C TYR A 188 -36.11 -11.97 -23.81
N LYS A 189 -36.65 -13.19 -23.86
CA LYS A 189 -37.82 -13.59 -24.69
C LYS A 189 -37.66 -13.31 -26.21
N ASN A 190 -36.45 -13.03 -26.71
CA ASN A 190 -36.20 -12.74 -28.12
C ASN A 190 -35.12 -13.67 -28.71
N PRO A 191 -35.46 -14.95 -28.97
CA PRO A 191 -34.51 -15.94 -29.49
C PRO A 191 -34.08 -15.65 -30.93
N GLU A 192 -34.91 -14.97 -31.73
CA GLU A 192 -34.56 -14.59 -33.11
C GLU A 192 -33.48 -13.52 -33.12
N ALA A 193 -33.65 -12.43 -32.36
CA ALA A 193 -32.62 -11.41 -32.21
C ALA A 193 -31.36 -11.94 -31.50
N THR A 194 -31.46 -13.02 -30.73
CA THR A 194 -30.31 -13.70 -30.13
C THR A 194 -29.52 -14.43 -31.20
N LYS A 195 -30.18 -15.24 -32.04
CA LYS A 195 -29.55 -15.95 -33.17
C LYS A 195 -29.01 -15.04 -34.27
N SER A 196 -29.51 -13.81 -34.39
CA SER A 196 -29.00 -12.81 -35.34
C SER A 196 -27.83 -11.98 -34.79
N THR A 197 -27.30 -12.33 -33.61
CA THR A 197 -26.29 -11.52 -32.90
C THR A 197 -25.27 -12.38 -32.16
N ILE A 198 -25.62 -13.61 -31.79
CA ILE A 198 -24.68 -14.67 -31.38
C ILE A 198 -24.77 -15.81 -32.41
N ASP A 199 -23.65 -16.19 -33.02
CA ASP A 199 -23.59 -17.29 -34.01
C ASP A 199 -23.65 -18.69 -33.38
N GLU A 200 -23.71 -19.75 -34.21
CA GLU A 200 -23.77 -21.14 -33.72
C GLU A 200 -22.47 -21.62 -33.05
N GLU A 201 -21.34 -20.94 -33.27
CA GLU A 201 -20.08 -21.15 -32.54
C GLU A 201 -20.04 -20.41 -31.19
N GLY A 202 -20.94 -19.44 -30.96
CA GLY A 202 -20.99 -18.61 -29.77
C GLY A 202 -20.15 -17.33 -29.83
N TRP A 203 -19.91 -16.76 -31.01
CA TRP A 203 -19.35 -15.41 -31.19
C TRP A 203 -20.45 -14.35 -31.24
N LEU A 204 -20.23 -13.23 -30.57
CA LEU A 204 -21.03 -12.02 -30.65
C LEU A 204 -20.62 -11.18 -31.87
N HIS A 205 -21.54 -10.93 -32.79
CA HIS A 205 -21.41 -9.91 -33.83
C HIS A 205 -21.64 -8.53 -33.20
N THR A 206 -20.61 -7.68 -33.17
CA THR A 206 -20.69 -6.36 -32.53
C THR A 206 -21.42 -5.32 -33.39
N GLY A 207 -21.33 -5.42 -34.72
CA GLY A 207 -21.70 -4.33 -35.62
C GLY A 207 -20.70 -3.15 -35.66
N ASP A 208 -19.62 -3.19 -34.87
CA ASP A 208 -18.51 -2.23 -34.91
C ASP A 208 -17.42 -2.74 -35.88
N ILE A 209 -16.73 -1.82 -36.58
CA ILE A 209 -15.61 -2.10 -37.48
C ILE A 209 -14.31 -1.67 -36.83
N GLY A 210 -13.29 -2.51 -36.91
CA GLY A 210 -11.95 -2.18 -36.43
C GLY A 210 -10.88 -3.14 -36.91
N TYR A 211 -9.67 -2.96 -36.38
CA TYR A 211 -8.54 -3.86 -36.55
C TYR A 211 -7.81 -4.04 -35.23
N ILE A 212 -7.05 -5.13 -35.12
CA ILE A 212 -6.05 -5.34 -34.08
C ILE A 212 -4.68 -5.11 -34.74
N ASP A 213 -3.79 -4.38 -34.07
CA ASP A 213 -2.44 -4.10 -34.59
C ASP A 213 -1.41 -5.18 -34.19
N GLU A 214 -0.16 -4.98 -34.58
CA GLU A 214 0.95 -5.93 -34.33
C GLU A 214 1.33 -6.08 -32.84
N ASP A 215 0.95 -5.13 -31.98
CA ASP A 215 1.15 -5.21 -30.52
C ASP A 215 -0.10 -5.71 -29.77
N GLY A 216 -1.19 -6.02 -30.47
CA GLY A 216 -2.44 -6.50 -29.89
C GLY A 216 -3.37 -5.41 -29.36
N GLU A 217 -3.13 -4.14 -29.69
CA GLU A 217 -4.05 -3.04 -29.39
C GLU A 217 -5.21 -3.03 -30.40
N LEU A 218 -6.44 -2.88 -29.92
CA LEU A 218 -7.66 -2.80 -30.74
C LEU A 218 -7.96 -1.34 -31.11
N PHE A 219 -8.28 -1.10 -32.38
CA PHE A 219 -8.69 0.22 -32.89
C PHE A 219 -10.07 0.11 -33.52
N ILE A 220 -11.07 0.83 -32.97
CA ILE A 220 -12.38 0.98 -33.61
C ILE A 220 -12.31 2.10 -34.66
N ILE A 221 -12.72 1.80 -35.89
CA ILE A 221 -12.78 2.78 -37.00
C ILE A 221 -14.20 3.37 -37.11
N ASP A 222 -15.23 2.52 -37.15
CA ASP A 222 -16.59 2.90 -37.56
C ASP A 222 -17.65 1.89 -37.06
N ARG A 223 -18.92 2.07 -37.45
CA ARG A 223 -19.99 1.06 -37.29
C ARG A 223 -20.66 0.74 -38.61
N MET A 224 -20.92 -0.54 -38.90
CA MET A 224 -21.66 -0.97 -40.11
C MET A 224 -23.08 -0.39 -40.24
N LYS A 225 -23.64 0.16 -39.15
CA LYS A 225 -24.94 0.85 -39.16
C LYS A 225 -24.84 2.35 -39.40
N GLU A 226 -23.66 2.95 -39.23
CA GLU A 226 -23.39 4.39 -39.35
C GLU A 226 -22.66 4.70 -40.69
N LEU A 227 -22.10 3.67 -41.36
CA LEU A 227 -21.62 3.73 -42.74
C LEU A 227 -22.71 4.19 -43.74
N ILE A 228 -22.34 5.14 -44.59
CA ILE A 228 -23.21 5.76 -45.60
C ILE A 228 -23.32 4.86 -46.82
N LYS A 229 -24.55 4.52 -47.21
CA LYS A 229 -24.84 3.57 -48.29
C LYS A 229 -25.11 4.30 -49.60
N TYR A 230 -24.07 4.69 -50.32
CA TYR A 230 -24.21 5.32 -51.64
C TYR A 230 -24.16 4.28 -52.75
N ARG A 231 -25.28 4.08 -53.47
CA ARG A 231 -25.39 3.18 -54.65
C ARG A 231 -24.92 1.74 -54.43
N GLY A 232 -25.06 1.24 -53.19
CA GLY A 232 -24.60 -0.09 -52.79
C GLY A 232 -23.12 -0.17 -52.38
N GLN A 233 -22.35 0.91 -52.52
CA GLN A 233 -21.08 1.08 -51.83
C GLN A 233 -21.33 1.56 -50.39
N GLN A 234 -20.43 1.19 -49.48
CA GLN A 234 -20.40 1.71 -48.12
C GLN A 234 -19.27 2.75 -48.01
N ILE A 235 -19.50 3.85 -47.31
CA ILE A 235 -18.55 4.94 -47.10
C ILE A 235 -18.45 5.22 -45.61
N SER A 236 -17.24 5.33 -45.08
CA SER A 236 -17.00 5.76 -43.71
C SER A 236 -17.19 7.28 -43.60
N PRO A 237 -18.05 7.79 -42.70
CA PRO A 237 -18.08 9.22 -42.37
C PRO A 237 -16.71 9.78 -42.01
N ALA A 238 -15.91 9.02 -41.25
CA ALA A 238 -14.57 9.42 -40.82
C ALA A 238 -13.60 9.67 -42.00
N GLU A 239 -13.79 9.00 -43.15
CA GLU A 239 -13.03 9.28 -44.39
C GLU A 239 -13.19 10.75 -44.81
N ILE A 240 -14.43 11.26 -44.73
CA ILE A 240 -14.82 12.61 -45.17
C ILE A 240 -14.56 13.65 -44.08
N GLU A 241 -14.79 13.30 -42.81
CA GLU A 241 -14.49 14.17 -41.65
C GLU A 241 -13.01 14.53 -41.56
N ASN A 242 -12.12 13.54 -41.70
CA ASN A 242 -10.68 13.76 -41.66
C ASN A 242 -10.23 14.68 -42.81
N MET A 243 -10.79 14.52 -44.01
CA MET A 243 -10.53 15.44 -45.13
C MET A 243 -11.00 16.87 -44.80
N LEU A 244 -12.26 17.05 -44.37
CA LEU A 244 -12.83 18.38 -44.06
C LEU A 244 -12.00 19.15 -43.03
N VAL A 245 -11.48 18.49 -41.99
CA VAL A 245 -10.68 19.15 -40.93
C VAL A 245 -9.30 19.64 -41.43
N THR A 246 -8.82 19.16 -42.58
CA THR A 246 -7.63 19.73 -43.23
C THR A 246 -7.89 21.11 -43.86
N HIS A 247 -9.14 21.45 -44.16
CA HIS A 247 -9.47 22.75 -44.74
C HIS A 247 -9.15 23.90 -43.77
N PRO A 248 -8.46 24.99 -44.18
CA PRO A 248 -7.93 26.00 -43.26
C PRO A 248 -8.98 26.68 -42.36
N ALA A 249 -10.23 26.78 -42.82
CA ALA A 249 -11.34 27.39 -42.10
C ALA A 249 -12.06 26.44 -41.13
N VAL A 250 -11.91 25.11 -41.27
CA VAL A 250 -12.69 24.13 -40.48
C VAL A 250 -11.98 23.82 -39.17
N LEU A 251 -12.71 23.92 -38.06
CA LEU A 251 -12.24 23.64 -36.71
C LEU A 251 -12.48 22.18 -36.32
N GLU A 252 -13.69 21.68 -36.57
CA GLU A 252 -14.16 20.30 -36.36
C GLU A 252 -15.15 19.94 -37.49
N ALA A 253 -15.39 18.65 -37.74
CA ALA A 253 -16.39 18.16 -38.68
C ALA A 253 -17.05 16.86 -38.18
N ALA A 254 -18.26 16.58 -38.63
CA ALA A 254 -18.94 15.28 -38.52
C ALA A 254 -19.80 15.03 -39.78
N VAL A 255 -19.94 13.79 -40.25
CA VAL A 255 -20.66 13.49 -41.51
C VAL A 255 -21.73 12.41 -41.31
N ILE A 256 -22.86 12.51 -42.00
CA ILE A 256 -23.96 11.53 -41.94
C ILE A 256 -24.52 11.17 -43.32
N GLY A 257 -25.13 9.99 -43.43
CA GLY A 257 -25.91 9.60 -44.61
C GLY A 257 -27.35 10.11 -44.54
N VAL A 258 -27.78 10.86 -45.55
CA VAL A 258 -29.17 11.36 -45.69
C VAL A 258 -29.90 10.53 -46.75
N PRO A 259 -31.06 9.92 -46.44
CA PRO A 259 -31.79 9.08 -47.39
C PRO A 259 -32.15 9.77 -48.70
N HIS A 260 -31.75 9.18 -49.83
CA HIS A 260 -32.00 9.65 -51.19
C HIS A 260 -32.63 8.55 -52.05
N ALA A 261 -33.81 8.85 -52.63
CA ALA A 261 -34.72 7.87 -53.23
C ALA A 261 -34.18 7.07 -54.44
N LEU A 262 -33.04 7.46 -55.02
CA LEU A 262 -32.40 6.77 -56.16
C LEU A 262 -31.00 6.21 -55.87
N ASP A 263 -30.34 6.68 -54.80
CA ASP A 263 -28.93 6.34 -54.51
C ASP A 263 -28.73 5.71 -53.12
N ASN A 264 -29.82 5.31 -52.45
CA ASN A 264 -29.93 4.99 -51.03
C ASN A 264 -29.65 6.17 -50.09
N GLU A 265 -28.40 6.63 -49.97
CA GLU A 265 -28.00 7.70 -49.04
C GLU A 265 -26.96 8.66 -49.65
N HIS A 266 -27.04 9.95 -49.32
CA HIS A 266 -26.09 10.99 -49.74
C HIS A 266 -25.34 11.57 -48.51
N PRO A 267 -24.01 11.76 -48.56
CA PRO A 267 -23.27 12.40 -47.47
C PRO A 267 -23.68 13.87 -47.23
N LEU A 268 -23.90 14.22 -45.97
CA LEU A 268 -24.13 15.57 -45.42
C LEU A 268 -23.08 15.84 -44.34
N ALA A 269 -22.36 16.95 -44.43
CA ALA A 269 -21.44 17.37 -43.38
C ALA A 269 -22.08 18.35 -42.40
N TYR A 270 -21.65 18.26 -41.15
CA TYR A 270 -21.68 19.33 -40.17
C TYR A 270 -20.24 19.82 -39.96
N VAL A 271 -20.04 21.12 -39.76
CA VAL A 271 -18.71 21.72 -39.53
C VAL A 271 -18.78 22.90 -38.56
N THR A 272 -17.66 23.19 -37.88
CA THR A 272 -17.47 24.45 -37.13
C THR A 272 -16.37 25.27 -37.78
N ASN A 273 -16.51 26.59 -37.76
CA ASN A 273 -15.51 27.50 -38.35
C ASN A 273 -14.49 27.94 -37.30
N ARG A 274 -13.24 28.11 -37.73
CA ARG A 274 -12.19 28.72 -36.91
C ARG A 274 -12.50 30.22 -36.75
N PRO A 275 -12.53 30.76 -35.51
CA PRO A 275 -12.89 32.17 -35.29
C PRO A 275 -12.04 33.13 -36.13
N GLY A 276 -12.71 33.95 -36.95
CA GLY A 276 -12.07 34.93 -37.84
C GLY A 276 -11.72 34.43 -39.25
N ILE A 277 -12.10 33.19 -39.62
CA ILE A 277 -12.03 32.69 -41.00
C ILE A 277 -13.45 32.32 -41.45
N GLU A 278 -13.98 33.04 -42.44
CA GLU A 278 -15.24 32.71 -43.08
C GLU A 278 -15.00 31.68 -44.22
N VAL A 279 -15.96 30.79 -44.42
CA VAL A 279 -16.01 29.82 -45.53
C VAL A 279 -17.48 29.48 -45.80
N THR A 280 -17.81 29.20 -47.05
CA THR A 280 -19.15 28.85 -47.51
C THR A 280 -19.35 27.33 -47.65
N GLU A 281 -20.61 26.90 -47.72
CA GLU A 281 -20.99 25.51 -47.98
C GLU A 281 -20.38 25.00 -49.30
N GLN A 282 -20.46 25.80 -50.37
CA GLN A 282 -19.96 25.41 -51.69
C GLN A 282 -18.45 25.20 -51.70
N GLU A 283 -17.66 26.06 -51.03
CA GLU A 283 -16.21 25.90 -50.95
C GLU A 283 -15.79 24.59 -50.26
N LEU A 284 -16.55 24.13 -49.25
CA LEU A 284 -16.30 22.86 -48.57
C LEU A 284 -16.78 21.64 -49.39
N ILE A 285 -17.86 21.78 -50.16
CA ILE A 285 -18.29 20.77 -51.14
C ILE A 285 -17.22 20.62 -52.22
N ASP A 286 -16.76 21.73 -52.81
CA ASP A 286 -15.76 21.76 -53.88
C ASP A 286 -14.40 21.23 -53.39
N PHE A 287 -13.98 21.59 -52.18
CA PHE A 287 -12.77 21.06 -51.55
C PHE A 287 -12.81 19.52 -51.41
N VAL A 288 -13.95 18.94 -51.00
CA VAL A 288 -14.12 17.47 -50.97
C VAL A 288 -14.21 16.88 -52.38
N VAL A 289 -14.82 17.59 -53.35
CA VAL A 289 -14.90 17.18 -54.75
C VAL A 289 -13.53 17.09 -55.43
N GLU A 290 -12.59 17.96 -55.06
CA GLU A 290 -11.22 17.98 -55.61
C GLU A 290 -10.28 16.94 -54.96
N ASN A 291 -10.51 16.58 -53.69
CA ASN A 291 -9.55 15.78 -52.90
C ASN A 291 -10.02 14.36 -52.56
N MET A 292 -11.27 13.98 -52.85
CA MET A 292 -11.85 12.67 -52.50
C MET A 292 -12.49 11.97 -53.71
N GLU A 293 -12.69 10.65 -53.59
CA GLU A 293 -13.40 9.85 -54.59
C GLU A 293 -14.85 10.31 -54.78
N ASP A 294 -15.43 10.07 -55.97
CA ASP A 294 -16.78 10.54 -56.31
C ASP A 294 -17.86 10.04 -55.34
N ARG A 295 -17.69 8.85 -54.74
CA ARG A 295 -18.61 8.32 -53.71
C ARG A 295 -18.69 9.22 -52.47
N CYS A 296 -17.56 9.79 -52.05
CA CYS A 296 -17.38 10.53 -50.78
C CYS A 296 -17.87 11.99 -50.82
N LYS A 297 -18.42 12.46 -51.95
CA LYS A 297 -18.88 13.86 -52.13
C LYS A 297 -20.13 14.18 -51.30
N LEU A 298 -20.14 15.39 -50.73
CA LEU A 298 -21.16 15.95 -49.83
C LEU A 298 -22.46 16.37 -50.55
N ARG A 299 -23.12 15.40 -51.21
CA ARG A 299 -24.29 15.62 -52.07
C ARG A 299 -25.53 16.13 -51.34
N ALA A 300 -25.62 15.95 -50.02
CA ALA A 300 -26.72 16.46 -49.20
C ALA A 300 -26.40 17.79 -48.49
N GLY A 301 -25.20 18.37 -48.70
CA GLY A 301 -24.83 19.73 -48.26
C GLY A 301 -23.82 19.80 -47.11
N VAL A 302 -23.66 21.01 -46.56
CA VAL A 302 -22.80 21.32 -45.41
C VAL A 302 -23.50 22.29 -44.45
N ILE A 303 -23.72 21.86 -43.21
CA ILE A 303 -24.36 22.65 -42.15
C ILE A 303 -23.30 23.19 -41.19
N PHE A 304 -23.25 24.51 -41.06
CA PHE A 304 -22.40 25.19 -40.08
C PHE A 304 -23.01 25.17 -38.68
N LEU A 305 -22.17 24.92 -37.68
CA LEU A 305 -22.49 24.95 -36.25
C LEU A 305 -21.59 25.97 -35.55
N ASP A 306 -22.08 26.59 -34.47
CA ASP A 306 -21.28 27.51 -33.63
C ASP A 306 -20.23 26.75 -32.78
N SER A 307 -20.52 25.50 -32.43
CA SER A 307 -19.59 24.57 -31.79
C SER A 307 -20.10 23.13 -31.94
N PHE A 308 -19.20 22.15 -32.04
CA PHE A 308 -19.55 20.78 -31.67
C PHE A 308 -19.53 20.63 -30.16
N PRO A 309 -20.09 19.54 -29.63
CA PRO A 309 -19.73 19.04 -28.32
C PRO A 309 -18.44 18.15 -28.37
N TYR A 310 -17.67 18.11 -27.27
CA TYR A 310 -16.85 16.96 -26.75
C TYR A 310 -15.25 16.90 -26.77
N THR A 311 -14.66 16.39 -25.65
CA THR A 311 -13.36 15.68 -25.21
C THR A 311 -11.83 16.07 -25.46
N VAL A 312 -10.81 15.12 -25.42
CA VAL A 312 -9.51 15.03 -24.62
C VAL A 312 -8.08 15.01 -25.34
N THR A 313 -6.90 14.86 -24.63
CA THR A 313 -5.45 14.30 -24.78
C THR A 313 -4.06 14.74 -25.49
N LEU A 314 -3.47 15.98 -25.56
CA LEU A 314 -2.04 16.23 -26.06
C LEU A 314 -0.83 16.35 -25.05
N LEU A 315 0.39 15.83 -25.35
CA LEU A 315 1.65 15.89 -24.53
C LEU A 315 2.92 16.04 -25.41
N GLU A 316 3.83 17.00 -25.16
CA GLU A 316 5.09 17.17 -25.94
C GLU A 316 6.36 17.62 -25.17
N ARG A 317 7.48 16.92 -25.44
CA ARG A 317 8.91 17.35 -25.41
C ARG A 317 9.66 17.52 -24.06
N ILE A 318 10.99 17.60 -24.21
CA ILE A 318 12.04 18.03 -23.24
C ILE A 318 12.40 17.03 -22.11
N GLN A 319 12.91 15.86 -22.53
CA GLN A 319 14.10 15.26 -21.90
C GLN A 319 15.27 15.36 -22.89
N ASN A 320 16.50 15.69 -22.43
CA ASN A 320 17.76 15.02 -22.82
C ASN A 320 19.05 15.72 -22.28
N ILE A 321 20.17 15.01 -22.45
CA ILE A 321 21.60 15.41 -22.45
C ILE A 321 22.35 15.62 -21.09
N ILE A 322 23.59 15.07 -21.06
CA ILE A 322 24.81 15.35 -20.25
C ILE A 322 25.07 14.50 -18.98
N PHE A 323 26.19 13.74 -19.01
CA PHE A 323 26.84 13.04 -17.87
C PHE A 323 28.29 12.62 -18.24
N THR A 324 29.28 12.70 -17.32
CA THR A 324 30.71 12.23 -17.41
C THR A 324 31.46 12.63 -16.10
N MET A 325 32.60 12.09 -15.59
CA MET A 325 33.41 10.84 -15.69
C MET A 325 34.11 10.60 -14.30
N GLU A 326 34.86 9.49 -14.12
CA GLU A 326 35.75 9.20 -12.96
C GLU A 326 37.17 8.73 -13.40
N ASP A 327 38.11 8.57 -12.45
CA ASP A 327 39.46 7.94 -12.62
C ASP A 327 39.89 7.18 -11.32
N PRO A 328 40.30 5.88 -11.36
CA PRO A 328 40.58 5.06 -10.16
C PRO A 328 42.04 4.58 -9.95
N SER A 329 42.50 4.46 -8.70
CA SER A 329 43.58 3.51 -8.31
C SER A 329 43.70 3.28 -6.79
N ILE A 330 43.96 2.02 -6.38
CA ILE A 330 44.61 1.47 -5.15
C ILE A 330 44.14 0.00 -4.94
N SER A 331 45.01 -0.88 -4.45
CA SER A 331 44.77 -2.33 -4.24
C SER A 331 45.11 -2.80 -2.82
N TYR A 332 44.67 -4.02 -2.45
CA TYR A 332 44.86 -4.66 -1.14
C TYR A 332 45.13 -6.17 -1.28
N GLU A 333 45.91 -6.74 -0.36
CA GLU A 333 46.21 -8.17 -0.26
C GLU A 333 45.27 -8.91 0.71
N THR A 334 45.23 -10.25 0.63
CA THR A 334 44.34 -11.13 1.41
C THR A 334 45.09 -12.08 2.34
N VAL A 335 44.39 -12.62 3.35
CA VAL A 335 44.91 -13.60 4.32
C VAL A 335 44.06 -14.87 4.26
N GLU A 336 44.69 -16.04 4.24
CA GLU A 336 43.99 -17.33 4.22
C GLU A 336 43.42 -17.70 5.61
N HIS A 337 42.23 -18.31 5.63
CA HIS A 337 41.57 -18.82 6.82
C HIS A 337 41.20 -20.30 6.66
N ASP A 338 41.46 -21.10 7.69
CA ASP A 338 41.02 -22.51 7.78
C ASP A 338 39.49 -22.57 8.01
N PRO A 339 38.71 -23.26 7.14
CA PRO A 339 37.26 -23.29 7.24
C PRO A 339 36.70 -24.18 8.36
N LYS A 340 37.48 -25.06 9.02
CA LYS A 340 36.96 -25.96 10.09
C LYS A 340 37.71 -25.79 11.42
N ASN A 341 37.86 -24.54 11.83
CA ASN A 341 38.50 -24.14 13.09
C ASN A 341 37.57 -24.32 14.33
N PHE A 342 37.05 -25.51 14.58
CA PHE A 342 36.27 -25.87 15.78
C PHE A 342 36.37 -27.38 16.08
N THR A 343 35.86 -27.83 17.23
CA THR A 343 35.81 -29.24 17.63
C THR A 343 34.40 -29.66 18.06
N VAL A 344 34.08 -30.95 18.01
CA VAL A 344 32.77 -31.49 18.45
C VAL A 344 32.99 -32.64 19.44
N GLU A 345 32.38 -32.53 20.62
CA GLU A 345 32.43 -33.56 21.66
C GLU A 345 31.02 -33.80 22.21
N ASN A 346 30.50 -35.03 22.13
CA ASN A 346 29.16 -35.40 22.61
C ASN A 346 28.02 -34.49 22.08
N GLY A 347 28.12 -34.04 20.82
CA GLY A 347 27.17 -33.10 20.20
C GLY A 347 27.32 -31.63 20.63
N ILE A 348 28.33 -31.32 21.45
CA ILE A 348 28.72 -29.94 21.80
C ILE A 348 29.80 -29.47 20.84
N TYR A 349 29.50 -28.45 20.07
CA TYR A 349 30.42 -27.73 19.19
C TYR A 349 31.19 -26.70 20.02
N LYS A 350 32.51 -26.70 19.93
CA LYS A 350 33.41 -25.88 20.75
C LYS A 350 34.39 -25.13 19.84
N GLY A 351 34.32 -23.81 19.88
CA GLY A 351 35.26 -22.94 19.16
C GLY A 351 36.65 -22.91 19.82
N PRO A 352 37.66 -22.33 19.16
CA PRO A 352 39.05 -22.38 19.61
C PRO A 352 39.25 -21.71 20.97
N VAL A 353 40.00 -22.33 21.87
CA VAL A 353 40.29 -21.77 23.19
C VAL A 353 41.53 -20.88 23.13
N LYS A 354 41.36 -19.56 23.27
CA LYS A 354 42.46 -18.60 23.41
C LYS A 354 42.68 -18.24 24.87
N HIS A 355 43.64 -18.91 25.51
CA HIS A 355 44.01 -18.70 26.91
C HIS A 355 44.60 -17.30 27.25
N ASN A 356 44.89 -16.45 26.26
CA ASN A 356 45.70 -15.22 26.42
C ASN A 356 44.90 -13.90 26.42
N MET A 357 43.66 -13.87 26.89
CA MET A 357 42.73 -12.73 26.68
C MET A 357 42.81 -11.58 27.70
N ASN A 358 43.49 -11.70 28.84
CA ASN A 358 43.59 -10.58 29.81
C ASN A 358 45.03 -10.17 30.11
N LYS A 359 45.43 -9.04 29.51
CA LYS A 359 46.56 -8.20 29.95
C LYS A 359 46.13 -7.04 30.87
N TYR A 360 44.82 -6.87 31.06
CA TYR A 360 44.20 -5.76 31.79
C TYR A 360 43.27 -6.30 32.90
N LYS A 361 43.12 -5.55 33.99
CA LYS A 361 42.25 -5.84 35.14
C LYS A 361 40.82 -5.32 34.95
N SER A 362 40.65 -4.24 34.17
CA SER A 362 39.34 -3.60 33.95
C SER A 362 39.22 -2.98 32.56
N LEU A 363 37.98 -2.71 32.14
CA LEU A 363 37.69 -1.95 30.92
C LEU A 363 38.30 -0.54 30.99
N GLY A 364 38.24 0.10 32.17
CA GLY A 364 38.82 1.42 32.41
C GLY A 364 40.34 1.46 32.22
N GLU A 365 41.07 0.44 32.70
CA GLU A 365 42.52 0.32 32.50
C GLU A 365 42.87 0.21 31.01
N MET A 366 42.21 -0.70 30.29
CA MET A 366 42.46 -0.91 28.87
C MET A 366 42.21 0.38 28.07
N LEU A 367 41.06 1.03 28.28
CA LEU A 367 40.72 2.29 27.60
C LEU A 367 41.75 3.38 27.90
N TRP A 368 42.15 3.54 29.17
CA TRP A 368 43.15 4.51 29.61
C TRP A 368 44.50 4.33 28.91
N ILE A 369 44.96 3.08 28.79
CA ILE A 369 46.23 2.75 28.14
C ILE A 369 46.11 2.95 26.62
N ARG A 370 45.05 2.46 25.99
CA ARG A 370 44.90 2.47 24.53
C ARG A 370 44.66 3.88 23.98
N ILE A 371 43.72 4.65 24.54
CA ILE A 371 43.46 6.04 24.11
C ILE A 371 44.76 6.87 24.17
N LYS A 372 45.50 6.78 25.29
CA LYS A 372 46.78 7.50 25.45
C LYS A 372 47.86 7.04 24.46
N SER A 373 47.88 5.76 24.07
CA SER A 373 48.85 5.24 23.09
C SER A 373 48.63 5.75 21.66
N HIS A 374 47.42 6.24 21.33
CA HIS A 374 47.09 6.74 19.99
C HIS A 374 47.36 8.24 19.81
N GLY A 375 47.44 9.00 20.90
CA GLY A 375 47.84 10.42 20.90
C GLY A 375 47.01 11.29 19.95
N ASN A 376 47.68 11.97 19.01
CA ASN A 376 47.05 12.93 18.10
C ASN A 376 46.42 12.29 16.85
N LYS A 377 46.30 10.95 16.78
CA LYS A 377 45.46 10.31 15.75
C LYS A 377 44.02 10.80 15.86
N ILE A 378 43.33 10.96 14.73
CA ILE A 378 41.89 11.27 14.71
C ILE A 378 41.12 10.03 15.19
N ALA A 379 40.27 10.21 16.20
CA ALA A 379 39.38 9.19 16.73
C ALA A 379 38.05 9.17 15.95
N TYR A 380 37.38 10.32 15.87
CA TYR A 380 36.07 10.45 15.24
C TYR A 380 36.01 11.62 14.24
N LEU A 381 35.23 11.44 13.18
CA LEU A 381 34.83 12.46 12.21
C LEU A 381 33.30 12.53 12.12
N ASP A 382 32.75 13.74 12.17
CA ASP A 382 31.35 14.05 11.96
C ASP A 382 31.13 14.39 10.47
N ALA A 383 30.40 13.53 9.76
CA ALA A 383 30.27 13.65 8.30
C ALA A 383 29.31 14.75 7.85
N CYS A 384 28.52 15.34 8.75
CA CYS A 384 27.63 16.47 8.47
C CYS A 384 28.35 17.83 8.61
N THR A 385 29.28 17.94 9.56
CA THR A 385 29.96 19.19 9.90
C THR A 385 31.46 19.21 9.60
N GLU A 386 32.00 18.08 9.13
CA GLU A 386 33.42 17.81 8.87
C GLU A 386 34.34 17.99 10.09
N LYS A 387 33.75 18.14 11.29
CA LYS A 387 34.48 18.28 12.54
C LYS A 387 35.09 16.94 12.94
N THR A 388 36.32 17.00 13.42
CA THR A 388 37.07 15.85 13.91
C THR A 388 37.41 16.01 15.39
N ILE A 389 37.72 14.90 16.06
CA ILE A 389 38.40 14.92 17.36
C ILE A 389 39.53 13.90 17.36
N THR A 390 40.65 14.24 18.00
CA THR A 390 41.77 13.32 18.23
C THR A 390 41.56 12.43 19.45
N TYR A 391 42.34 11.35 19.57
CA TYR A 391 42.37 10.52 20.78
C TYR A 391 42.86 11.31 22.01
N ALA A 392 43.73 12.31 21.83
CA ALA A 392 44.15 13.24 22.88
C ALA A 392 42.98 14.13 23.38
N GLU A 393 42.19 14.71 22.48
CA GLU A 393 41.00 15.50 22.84
C GLU A 393 39.89 14.62 23.43
N LEU A 394 39.72 13.40 22.92
CA LEU A 394 38.80 12.42 23.51
C LEU A 394 39.23 12.08 24.95
N GLN A 395 40.53 11.84 25.19
CA GLN A 395 41.06 11.60 26.53
C GLN A 395 40.79 12.76 27.50
N ASP A 396 41.05 14.00 27.06
CA ASP A 396 40.79 15.20 27.86
C ASP A 396 39.32 15.31 28.25
N LYS A 397 38.40 15.17 27.28
CA LYS A 397 36.95 15.18 27.52
C LYS A 397 36.49 14.11 28.51
N VAL A 398 37.00 12.88 28.36
CA VAL A 398 36.69 11.75 29.24
C VAL A 398 37.22 11.99 30.65
N VAL A 399 38.44 12.52 30.80
CA VAL A 399 38.99 12.85 32.12
C VAL A 399 38.20 13.96 32.81
N ARG A 400 37.82 15.03 32.09
CA ARG A 400 37.00 16.12 32.63
C ARG A 400 35.62 15.63 33.08
N CYS A 401 34.96 14.79 32.28
CA CYS A 401 33.68 14.19 32.64
C CYS A 401 33.79 13.22 33.84
N ALA A 402 34.86 12.41 33.92
CA ALA A 402 35.12 11.54 35.06
C ALA A 402 35.44 12.32 36.36
N LEU A 403 36.20 13.42 36.28
CA LEU A 403 36.43 14.35 37.39
C LEU A 403 35.11 15.00 37.85
N TRP A 404 34.24 15.37 36.91
CA TRP A 404 32.91 15.90 37.25
C TRP A 404 32.05 14.85 37.95
N PHE A 405 32.04 13.59 37.50
CA PHE A 405 31.36 12.50 38.21
C PHE A 405 31.87 12.32 39.65
N GLN A 406 33.18 12.37 39.87
CA GLN A 406 33.76 12.32 41.22
C GLN A 406 33.29 13.51 42.08
N LYS A 407 33.23 14.71 41.52
CA LYS A 407 32.70 15.92 42.20
C LYS A 407 31.20 15.84 42.51
N GLN A 408 30.40 15.17 41.69
CA GLN A 408 28.99 14.88 41.98
C GLN A 408 28.79 13.67 42.91
N GLY A 409 29.86 13.06 43.43
CA GLY A 409 29.77 11.95 44.37
C GLY A 409 29.30 10.63 43.75
N ILE A 410 29.48 10.45 42.44
CA ILE A 410 29.26 9.17 41.75
C ILE A 410 30.38 8.19 42.15
N LYS A 411 29.99 6.94 42.42
CA LYS A 411 30.84 5.87 42.95
C LYS A 411 30.78 4.63 42.06
N SER A 412 31.67 3.67 42.29
CA SER A 412 31.59 2.38 41.62
C SER A 412 30.26 1.68 41.92
N GLY A 413 29.66 1.08 40.89
CA GLY A 413 28.33 0.45 40.96
C GLY A 413 27.14 1.41 40.81
N ASP A 414 27.33 2.74 40.82
CA ASP A 414 26.27 3.67 40.46
C ASP A 414 25.95 3.60 38.97
N VAL A 415 24.67 3.72 38.60
CA VAL A 415 24.23 3.72 37.20
C VAL A 415 24.22 5.15 36.64
N ILE A 416 24.77 5.30 35.44
CA ILE A 416 24.79 6.52 34.63
C ILE A 416 24.18 6.21 33.27
N SER A 417 23.17 6.98 32.83
CA SER A 417 22.46 6.71 31.58
C SER A 417 22.77 7.70 30.46
N THR A 418 22.76 7.23 29.21
CA THR A 418 22.96 8.05 28.00
C THR A 418 21.82 7.82 27.01
N CYS A 419 21.04 8.86 26.71
CA CYS A 419 19.88 8.84 25.81
C CYS A 419 20.14 9.76 24.60
N THR A 420 20.94 9.29 23.64
CA THR A 420 21.26 10.04 22.42
C THR A 420 21.73 9.14 21.25
N GLY A 421 21.65 9.66 20.02
CA GLY A 421 22.23 9.08 18.82
C GLY A 421 23.76 9.18 18.73
N ASN A 422 24.30 8.99 17.52
CA ASN A 422 25.74 9.02 17.28
C ASN A 422 26.25 10.43 16.99
N HIS A 423 27.14 10.96 17.84
CA HIS A 423 27.82 12.24 17.65
C HIS A 423 29.17 12.25 18.40
N LEU A 424 30.04 13.23 18.10
CA LEU A 424 31.43 13.33 18.62
C LEU A 424 31.61 13.32 20.15
N ASN A 425 30.54 13.36 20.95
CA ASN A 425 30.60 13.32 22.41
C ASN A 425 29.76 12.19 23.04
N SER A 426 28.96 11.42 22.28
CA SER A 426 27.95 10.50 22.83
C SER A 426 28.54 9.43 23.76
N ILE A 427 29.71 8.90 23.37
CA ILE A 427 30.43 7.85 24.09
C ILE A 427 31.18 8.36 25.33
N VAL A 428 31.42 9.67 25.45
CA VAL A 428 32.29 10.24 26.50
C VAL A 428 31.82 9.90 27.92
N PRO A 429 30.52 9.99 28.29
CA PRO A 429 30.06 9.58 29.61
C PRO A 429 30.28 8.09 29.90
N CYS A 430 30.18 7.22 28.90
CA CYS A 430 30.37 5.77 29.06
C CYS A 430 31.83 5.43 29.40
N LEU A 431 32.78 6.03 28.68
CA LEU A 431 34.22 5.89 28.96
C LEU A 431 34.57 6.49 30.35
N SER A 432 33.91 7.60 30.69
CA SER A 432 34.11 8.30 31.97
C SER A 432 33.60 7.50 33.16
N ALA A 433 32.47 6.80 33.00
CA ALA A 433 31.94 5.86 33.97
C ALA A 433 32.89 4.65 34.15
N ALA A 434 33.39 4.09 33.04
CA ALA A 434 34.37 3.01 33.06
C ALA A 434 35.70 3.40 33.74
N TYR A 435 36.14 4.65 33.65
CA TYR A 435 37.31 5.15 34.40
C TYR A 435 37.11 5.23 35.92
N ILE A 436 35.86 5.21 36.42
CA ILE A 436 35.54 5.26 37.86
C ILE A 436 34.79 3.99 38.35
N ASN A 437 34.74 2.95 37.52
CA ASN A 437 34.01 1.70 37.77
C ASN A 437 32.51 1.89 38.06
N ALA A 438 31.91 2.96 37.55
CA ALA A 438 30.46 3.17 37.51
C ALA A 438 29.85 2.43 36.30
N ILE A 439 28.57 2.07 36.39
CA ILE A 439 27.86 1.28 35.38
C ILE A 439 27.24 2.23 34.35
N PHE A 440 27.65 2.14 33.09
CA PHE A 440 27.01 2.92 32.02
C PHE A 440 25.85 2.16 31.37
N ASN A 441 24.78 2.89 31.01
CA ASN A 441 23.55 2.30 30.50
C ASN A 441 22.97 3.16 29.37
N SER A 442 22.89 2.62 28.15
CA SER A 442 22.36 3.38 27.02
C SER A 442 20.86 3.20 26.84
N TRP A 443 20.19 4.28 26.46
CA TRP A 443 18.75 4.39 26.15
C TRP A 443 18.57 4.79 24.68
N ASN A 444 17.42 4.48 24.08
CA ASN A 444 17.09 4.88 22.71
C ASN A 444 16.62 6.35 22.71
N GLU A 445 17.26 7.20 21.90
CA GLU A 445 16.91 8.61 21.74
C GLU A 445 15.47 8.82 21.23
N ASN A 446 14.95 7.87 20.45
CA ASN A 446 13.60 7.88 19.88
C ASN A 446 12.59 7.08 20.73
N MET A 447 12.85 6.85 22.03
CA MET A 447 11.93 6.12 22.91
C MET A 447 10.67 6.93 23.26
N ASP A 448 9.56 6.24 23.46
CA ASP A 448 8.32 6.85 23.97
C ASP A 448 8.36 7.01 25.50
N LEU A 449 7.34 7.70 26.04
CA LEU A 449 7.23 7.92 27.49
C LEU A 449 7.10 6.60 28.28
N GLN A 450 6.38 5.58 27.78
CA GLN A 450 6.23 4.33 28.54
C GLN A 450 7.53 3.52 28.59
N THR A 451 8.29 3.48 27.49
CA THR A 451 9.66 2.93 27.50
C THR A 451 10.56 3.72 28.45
N ALA A 452 10.51 5.07 28.41
CA ALA A 452 11.29 5.93 29.30
C ALA A 452 10.99 5.66 30.78
N LEU A 453 9.72 5.60 31.17
CA LEU A 453 9.27 5.27 32.52
C LEU A 453 9.72 3.85 32.94
N HIS A 454 9.71 2.88 32.02
CA HIS A 454 10.19 1.51 32.27
C HIS A 454 11.70 1.46 32.52
N VAL A 455 12.52 2.00 31.61
CA VAL A 455 13.99 1.96 31.76
C VAL A 455 14.46 2.79 32.95
N LEU A 456 13.79 3.91 33.26
CA LEU A 456 14.03 4.75 34.44
C LEU A 456 13.78 3.99 35.75
N ARG A 457 12.63 3.29 35.86
CA ARG A 457 12.30 2.42 37.02
C ARG A 457 13.26 1.25 37.17
N LEU A 458 13.63 0.62 36.05
CA LEU A 458 14.54 -0.53 36.04
C LEU A 458 15.94 -0.15 36.52
N THR A 459 16.53 0.88 35.91
CA THR A 459 17.96 1.20 36.01
C THR A 459 18.29 2.21 37.11
N THR A 460 17.34 3.09 37.49
CA THR A 460 17.49 4.12 38.54
C THR A 460 18.82 4.89 38.47
N PRO A 461 19.13 5.57 37.35
CA PRO A 461 20.41 6.28 37.18
C PRO A 461 20.53 7.48 38.11
N LYS A 462 21.77 7.87 38.45
CA LYS A 462 22.08 9.11 39.17
C LYS A 462 22.25 10.32 38.25
N VAL A 463 22.70 10.08 37.03
CA VAL A 463 22.86 11.10 35.97
C VAL A 463 22.31 10.54 34.67
N ILE A 464 21.58 11.36 33.91
CA ILE A 464 21.15 11.03 32.55
C ILE A 464 21.68 12.11 31.60
N PHE A 465 22.40 11.67 30.57
CA PHE A 465 22.88 12.52 29.48
C PHE A 465 21.91 12.42 28.31
N CYS A 466 21.27 13.53 27.94
CA CYS A 466 20.25 13.61 26.89
C CYS A 466 20.73 14.46 25.71
N SER A 467 20.10 14.27 24.55
CA SER A 467 20.11 15.25 23.47
C SER A 467 18.92 16.20 23.58
N GLU A 468 18.93 17.26 22.77
CA GLU A 468 17.81 18.18 22.62
C GLU A 468 16.54 17.48 22.06
N LYS A 469 16.68 16.31 21.40
CA LYS A 469 15.57 15.48 20.91
C LYS A 469 14.89 14.66 22.01
N SER A 470 15.62 14.26 23.05
CA SER A 470 15.13 13.29 24.05
C SER A 470 14.88 13.88 25.44
N VAL A 471 15.36 15.10 25.72
CA VAL A 471 15.30 15.73 27.05
C VAL A 471 13.88 15.87 27.61
N ASP A 472 12.89 16.26 26.81
CA ASP A 472 11.49 16.48 27.26
C ASP A 472 10.80 15.17 27.68
N VAL A 473 11.06 14.07 26.98
CA VAL A 473 10.52 12.74 27.31
C VAL A 473 11.15 12.25 28.63
N VAL A 474 12.45 12.47 28.81
CA VAL A 474 13.17 12.10 30.04
C VAL A 474 12.71 12.94 31.24
N LEU A 475 12.57 14.26 31.08
CA LEU A 475 12.03 15.15 32.13
C LEU A 475 10.58 14.78 32.50
N SER A 476 9.76 14.42 31.51
CA SER A 476 8.39 13.94 31.72
C SER A 476 8.38 12.63 32.54
N ALA A 477 9.22 11.66 32.17
CA ALA A 477 9.33 10.39 32.88
C ALA A 477 9.80 10.59 34.35
N ILE A 478 10.74 11.50 34.58
CA ILE A 478 11.25 11.87 35.91
C ILE A 478 10.14 12.48 36.78
N LYS A 479 9.39 13.43 36.21
CA LYS A 479 8.29 14.13 36.88
C LYS A 479 7.18 13.16 37.31
N GLU A 480 6.88 12.16 36.48
CA GLU A 480 5.88 11.13 36.80
C GLU A 480 6.39 10.11 37.85
N GLN A 481 7.64 9.65 37.73
CA GLN A 481 8.25 8.74 38.72
C GLN A 481 8.63 9.42 40.04
N LYS A 482 8.63 10.76 40.10
CA LYS A 482 9.00 11.58 41.27
C LYS A 482 10.43 11.32 41.78
N CYS A 483 11.31 10.89 40.88
CA CYS A 483 12.74 10.78 41.13
C CYS A 483 13.45 12.12 40.83
N ASN A 484 14.75 12.22 41.12
CA ASN A 484 15.55 13.42 40.84
C ASN A 484 17.00 13.09 40.42
N PRO A 485 17.21 12.42 39.27
CA PRO A 485 18.55 12.27 38.69
C PRO A 485 19.06 13.60 38.14
N MET A 486 20.37 13.82 38.12
CA MET A 486 20.95 14.98 37.46
C MET A 486 20.80 14.86 35.94
N ILE A 487 20.26 15.89 35.29
CA ILE A 487 20.16 15.95 33.83
C ILE A 487 21.32 16.75 33.25
N VAL A 488 22.02 16.12 32.30
CA VAL A 488 23.06 16.73 31.49
C VAL A 488 22.59 16.72 30.03
N ILE A 489 22.77 17.81 29.29
CA ILE A 489 22.36 17.91 27.89
C ILE A 489 23.53 18.17 26.95
N PHE A 490 23.56 17.46 25.82
CA PHE A 490 24.49 17.68 24.71
C PHE A 490 24.09 18.89 23.84
N GLY A 491 23.72 20.00 24.48
CA GLY A 491 23.09 21.16 23.85
C GLY A 491 22.75 22.23 24.89
N LYS A 492 21.56 22.84 24.79
CA LYS A 492 21.01 23.79 25.77
C LYS A 492 19.55 23.46 26.10
N HIS A 493 19.26 23.37 27.39
CA HIS A 493 17.90 23.35 27.93
C HIS A 493 17.89 24.05 29.30
N VAL A 494 16.76 24.67 29.69
CA VAL A 494 16.71 25.49 30.91
C VAL A 494 16.82 24.67 32.20
N ASP A 495 16.22 23.47 32.23
CA ASP A 495 16.23 22.56 33.37
C ASP A 495 17.36 21.52 33.33
N ALA A 496 18.44 21.75 32.57
CA ALA A 496 19.54 20.79 32.39
C ALA A 496 20.93 21.45 32.42
N ILE A 497 21.92 20.72 32.93
CA ILE A 497 23.32 21.13 32.93
C ILE A 497 23.89 20.94 31.53
N SER A 498 24.46 21.97 30.89
CA SER A 498 25.11 21.76 29.58
C SER A 498 26.39 20.94 29.73
N PHE A 499 26.53 19.90 28.92
CA PHE A 499 27.75 19.08 28.85
C PHE A 499 28.99 19.92 28.51
N PHE A 500 28.82 21.01 27.75
CA PHE A 500 29.90 21.91 27.37
C PHE A 500 30.47 22.68 28.58
N ASP A 501 29.62 23.05 29.54
CA ASP A 501 30.04 23.75 30.75
C ASP A 501 30.72 22.79 31.74
N ILE A 502 30.32 21.51 31.78
CA ILE A 502 31.02 20.46 32.53
C ILE A 502 32.48 20.34 32.09
N LEU A 503 32.74 20.34 30.78
CA LEU A 503 34.10 20.29 30.24
C LEU A 503 34.88 21.58 30.57
N ARG A 504 34.25 22.75 30.46
CA ARG A 504 34.90 24.04 30.73
C ARG A 504 35.26 24.25 32.20
N ASN A 505 34.44 23.76 33.13
CA ASN A 505 34.58 24.03 34.56
C ASN A 505 35.49 23.04 35.32
N CYS A 506 36.44 22.39 34.63
CA CYS A 506 37.44 21.51 35.21
C CYS A 506 38.85 22.13 35.16
N ASN A 507 39.63 22.03 36.24
CA ASN A 507 40.98 22.57 36.33
C ASN A 507 41.98 21.64 35.65
N ASP A 508 42.83 22.16 34.76
CA ASP A 508 43.82 21.37 34.02
C ASP A 508 44.83 20.65 34.93
N VAL A 509 45.09 21.18 36.14
CA VAL A 509 45.90 20.51 37.17
C VAL A 509 45.22 19.26 37.73
N GLU A 510 43.88 19.24 37.83
CA GLU A 510 43.13 18.03 38.18
C GLU A 510 43.19 17.02 37.02
N VAL A 511 43.01 17.49 35.78
CA VAL A 511 43.06 16.66 34.56
C VAL A 511 44.40 15.95 34.40
N ALA A 512 45.52 16.63 34.64
CA ALA A 512 46.85 16.04 34.57
C ALA A 512 47.11 14.98 35.67
N ASN A 513 46.52 15.17 36.86
CA ASN A 513 46.71 14.28 38.01
C ASN A 513 45.72 13.11 38.08
N PHE A 514 44.55 13.21 37.44
CA PHE A 514 43.55 12.13 37.38
C PHE A 514 44.15 10.79 36.93
N ARG A 515 43.67 9.69 37.51
CA ARG A 515 43.95 8.30 37.10
C ARG A 515 42.64 7.52 37.12
N TYR A 516 42.54 6.48 36.30
CA TYR A 516 41.43 5.53 36.39
C TYR A 516 41.45 4.81 37.75
N VAL A 517 40.29 4.35 38.21
CA VAL A 517 40.14 3.61 39.47
C VAL A 517 40.36 2.12 39.21
N GLU A 518 41.26 1.47 39.96
CA GLU A 518 41.46 0.03 39.87
C GLU A 518 40.18 -0.75 40.29
N LEU A 519 39.99 -1.93 39.72
CA LEU A 519 38.80 -2.76 39.91
C LEU A 519 39.18 -4.06 40.62
N ASP A 520 38.51 -4.38 41.73
CA ASP A 520 38.84 -5.54 42.56
C ASP A 520 38.42 -6.88 41.94
N ASP A 521 37.39 -6.86 41.09
CA ASP A 521 36.86 -8.03 40.40
C ASP A 521 36.43 -7.69 38.97
N ILE A 522 37.09 -8.32 38.01
CA ILE A 522 36.86 -8.20 36.56
C ILE A 522 35.49 -8.73 36.11
N LYS A 523 34.77 -9.50 36.94
CA LYS A 523 33.39 -9.92 36.66
C LYS A 523 32.33 -8.88 37.04
N LYS A 524 32.66 -7.84 37.81
CA LYS A 524 31.73 -6.74 38.12
C LYS A 524 31.15 -6.12 36.84
N THR A 525 29.84 -5.89 36.86
CA THR A 525 29.06 -5.26 35.78
C THR A 525 29.68 -3.91 35.40
N ALA A 526 29.99 -3.74 34.12
CA ALA A 526 30.50 -2.51 33.51
C ALA A 526 29.40 -1.72 32.80
N CYS A 527 28.47 -2.45 32.18
CA CYS A 527 27.42 -1.89 31.35
C CYS A 527 26.10 -2.64 31.58
N ILE A 528 24.99 -1.91 31.50
CA ILE A 528 23.66 -2.51 31.32
C ILE A 528 23.16 -2.11 29.93
N LEU A 529 22.88 -3.08 29.07
CA LEU A 529 22.20 -2.84 27.78
C LEU A 529 20.80 -3.45 27.79
N HIS A 530 19.94 -2.99 26.89
CA HIS A 530 18.55 -3.41 26.85
C HIS A 530 18.32 -4.46 25.75
N SER A 531 17.70 -5.60 26.09
CA SER A 531 17.35 -6.63 25.10
C SER A 531 16.26 -6.15 24.16
N SER A 532 16.33 -6.52 22.88
CA SER A 532 15.57 -5.91 21.76
C SER A 532 14.03 -6.04 21.77
N GLY A 533 13.42 -6.57 22.84
CA GLY A 533 11.99 -6.39 23.13
C GLY A 533 10.97 -6.96 22.14
N THR A 534 11.33 -7.90 21.26
CA THR A 534 10.48 -8.35 20.14
C THR A 534 9.12 -8.95 20.56
N THR A 535 8.95 -9.30 21.85
CA THR A 535 7.72 -9.86 22.42
C THR A 535 7.30 -9.18 23.74
N GLY A 536 7.85 -8.01 24.10
CA GLY A 536 7.54 -7.32 25.37
C GLY A 536 8.60 -6.32 25.83
N MET A 537 8.36 -5.67 26.98
CA MET A 537 9.21 -4.56 27.46
C MET A 537 10.70 -4.99 27.64
N PRO A 538 11.67 -4.12 27.30
CA PRO A 538 13.09 -4.49 27.33
C PRO A 538 13.60 -4.93 28.71
N LYS A 539 14.39 -6.01 28.77
CA LYS A 539 15.12 -6.40 29.98
C LYS A 539 16.49 -5.74 29.98
N GLY A 540 16.98 -5.30 31.15
CA GLY A 540 18.36 -4.86 31.32
C GLY A 540 19.28 -6.07 31.48
N VAL A 541 20.33 -6.15 30.67
CA VAL A 541 21.32 -7.23 30.60
C VAL A 541 22.63 -6.74 31.20
N GLU A 542 23.14 -7.42 32.22
CA GLU A 542 24.37 -7.02 32.91
C GLU A 542 25.62 -7.57 32.21
N LEU A 543 26.37 -6.68 31.55
CA LEU A 543 27.62 -7.02 30.87
C LEU A 543 28.81 -6.76 31.80
N SER A 544 29.63 -7.78 32.05
CA SER A 544 30.80 -7.70 32.91
C SER A 544 31.97 -6.95 32.26
N ASN A 545 32.89 -6.41 33.08
CA ASN A 545 34.17 -5.90 32.60
C ASN A 545 34.91 -6.96 31.76
N TYR A 546 34.93 -8.22 32.22
CA TYR A 546 35.51 -9.36 31.53
C TYR A 546 34.91 -9.57 30.13
N GLY A 547 33.59 -9.60 30.02
CA GLY A 547 32.91 -9.78 28.73
C GLY A 547 33.32 -8.70 27.73
N LEU A 548 33.21 -7.43 28.11
CA LEU A 548 33.59 -6.30 27.27
C LEU A 548 35.08 -6.30 26.91
N LEU A 549 35.99 -6.68 27.82
CA LEU A 549 37.42 -6.85 27.54
C LEU A 549 37.69 -7.95 26.51
N VAL A 550 36.97 -9.07 26.56
CA VAL A 550 37.15 -10.17 25.59
C VAL A 550 36.70 -9.77 24.19
N ILE A 551 35.53 -9.12 24.06
CA ILE A 551 34.96 -8.71 22.76
C ILE A 551 35.85 -7.67 22.08
N THR A 552 36.29 -6.67 22.83
CA THR A 552 37.03 -5.51 22.30
C THR A 552 38.50 -5.80 21.97
N GLN A 553 39.04 -6.90 22.51
CA GLN A 553 40.33 -7.47 22.12
C GLN A 553 40.19 -8.59 21.06
N GLY A 554 38.97 -8.91 20.61
CA GLY A 554 38.72 -9.95 19.62
C GLY A 554 39.20 -9.54 18.22
N ASN A 555 40.18 -10.27 17.68
CA ASN A 555 40.66 -10.11 16.30
C ASN A 555 39.68 -10.66 15.24
N ILE A 556 38.37 -10.38 15.39
CA ILE A 556 37.35 -10.72 14.40
C ILE A 556 37.53 -9.87 13.13
N LEU A 557 38.17 -8.69 13.25
CA LEU A 557 38.34 -7.71 12.17
C LEU A 557 39.75 -7.13 12.17
N ALA A 558 40.49 -7.32 11.07
CA ALA A 558 41.84 -6.78 10.86
C ALA A 558 41.83 -5.30 10.40
N VAL A 559 41.02 -4.46 11.05
CA VAL A 559 40.68 -3.09 10.63
C VAL A 559 41.50 -2.00 11.35
N ALA A 560 42.80 -2.25 11.53
CA ALA A 560 43.71 -1.33 12.20
C ALA A 560 44.12 -0.16 11.28
N ASN A 561 43.85 1.07 11.70
CA ASN A 561 44.09 2.34 10.98
C ASN A 561 43.17 2.61 9.76
N THR A 562 42.15 1.79 9.51
CA THR A 562 41.14 2.07 8.46
C THR A 562 40.03 2.99 8.99
N PRO A 563 39.42 3.85 8.15
CA PRO A 563 38.16 4.51 8.47
C PRO A 563 37.00 3.49 8.48
N LEU A 564 36.08 3.59 9.45
CA LEU A 564 34.84 2.79 9.51
C LEU A 564 33.60 3.69 9.61
N LEU A 565 32.46 3.18 9.15
CA LEU A 565 31.15 3.84 9.20
C LEU A 565 30.12 2.87 9.79
N TRP A 566 29.31 3.34 10.75
CA TRP A 566 28.17 2.57 11.26
C TRP A 566 27.04 3.48 11.77
N PHE A 567 25.82 2.95 11.72
CA PHE A 567 24.59 3.65 12.09
C PHE A 567 23.99 3.17 13.43
N SER A 568 24.57 2.11 14.01
CA SER A 568 24.18 1.59 15.32
C SER A 568 24.51 2.61 16.43
N SER A 569 23.48 3.07 17.15
CA SER A 569 23.65 3.89 18.36
C SER A 569 24.17 3.09 19.55
N LEU A 570 24.59 3.79 20.62
CA LEU A 570 25.11 3.18 21.86
C LEU A 570 24.09 2.32 22.61
N TYR A 571 22.80 2.50 22.35
CA TYR A 571 21.71 1.65 22.87
C TYR A 571 21.91 0.16 22.54
N TRP A 572 22.55 -0.11 21.40
CA TRP A 572 22.82 -1.46 20.94
C TRP A 572 24.25 -1.90 21.22
N LEU A 573 24.39 -3.18 21.57
CA LEU A 573 25.66 -3.85 21.80
C LEU A 573 26.64 -3.67 20.61
N SER A 574 26.15 -3.68 19.37
CA SER A 574 26.92 -3.37 18.17
C SER A 574 27.54 -1.97 18.22
N GLY A 575 26.78 -0.94 18.63
CA GLY A 575 27.28 0.43 18.73
C GLY A 575 28.23 0.63 19.91
N THR A 576 27.96 -0.02 21.05
CA THR A 576 28.88 -0.04 22.19
C THR A 576 30.20 -0.72 21.83
N ALA A 577 30.14 -1.93 21.26
CA ALA A 577 31.30 -2.72 20.91
C ALA A 577 32.14 -2.06 19.80
N LEU A 578 31.52 -1.50 18.77
CA LEU A 578 32.26 -0.80 17.71
C LEU A 578 33.00 0.43 18.22
N ASN A 579 32.36 1.26 19.06
CA ASN A 579 33.05 2.38 19.71
C ASN A 579 34.27 1.93 20.52
N LEU A 580 34.09 0.92 21.37
CA LEU A 580 35.17 0.41 22.23
C LEU A 580 36.28 -0.26 21.41
N SER A 581 35.95 -1.08 20.40
CA SER A 581 36.93 -1.74 19.53
C SER A 581 37.72 -0.74 18.68
N MET A 582 37.08 0.31 18.13
CA MET A 582 37.79 1.37 17.42
C MET A 582 38.77 2.10 18.35
N ILE A 583 38.36 2.39 19.58
CA ILE A 583 39.24 2.98 20.60
C ILE A 583 40.43 2.06 20.92
N VAL A 584 40.19 0.76 21.09
CA VAL A 584 41.27 -0.20 21.34
C VAL A 584 42.23 -0.26 20.15
N GLN A 585 41.73 -0.30 18.92
CA GLN A 585 42.57 -0.44 17.73
C GLN A 585 43.29 0.86 17.32
N GLY A 586 42.71 2.03 17.59
CA GLY A 586 43.25 3.34 17.20
C GLY A 586 42.92 3.72 15.76
N SER A 587 41.73 3.29 15.31
CA SER A 587 41.15 3.53 13.99
C SER A 587 40.19 4.73 14.03
N LEU A 588 39.76 5.20 12.85
CA LEU A 588 38.88 6.35 12.70
C LEU A 588 37.42 5.89 12.54
N ALA A 589 36.50 6.39 13.38
CA ALA A 589 35.07 6.26 13.11
C ALA A 589 34.52 7.50 12.39
N ILE A 590 33.64 7.27 11.42
CA ILE A 590 32.85 8.29 10.75
C ILE A 590 31.41 8.18 11.27
N PHE A 591 30.89 9.26 11.82
CA PHE A 591 29.49 9.35 12.26
C PHE A 591 28.66 10.15 11.26
N TYR A 592 27.48 9.60 10.95
CA TYR A 592 26.40 10.27 10.24
C TYR A 592 25.08 9.95 10.98
N PRO A 593 24.09 10.86 11.07
CA PRO A 593 23.02 10.74 12.08
C PRO A 593 22.13 9.51 11.95
N GLU A 594 21.67 9.18 10.75
CA GLU A 594 20.71 8.10 10.48
C GLU A 594 21.08 7.40 9.16
N PHE A 595 20.58 6.17 8.91
CA PHE A 595 20.90 5.41 7.70
C PHE A 595 20.06 5.86 6.49
N ASP A 596 20.74 6.45 5.51
CA ASP A 596 20.23 6.80 4.17
C ASP A 596 21.06 6.05 3.11
N GLU A 597 20.39 5.39 2.16
CA GLU A 597 20.99 4.48 1.19
C GLU A 597 21.92 5.20 0.18
N GLU A 598 21.53 6.39 -0.26
CA GLU A 598 22.30 7.17 -1.23
C GLU A 598 23.49 7.87 -0.55
N MET A 599 23.24 8.49 0.58
CA MET A 599 24.27 9.16 1.36
C MET A 599 25.29 8.17 1.92
N THR A 600 24.88 6.95 2.30
CA THR A 600 25.84 5.88 2.66
C THR A 600 26.80 5.60 1.50
N CYS A 601 26.30 5.47 0.27
CA CYS A 601 27.15 5.29 -0.92
C CYS A 601 28.10 6.48 -1.13
N ARG A 602 27.59 7.71 -1.07
CA ARG A 602 28.39 8.95 -1.17
C ARG A 602 29.46 9.07 -0.08
N LEU A 603 29.16 8.63 1.14
CA LEU A 603 30.10 8.66 2.27
C LEU A 603 31.26 7.67 2.07
N ILE A 604 30.95 6.44 1.62
CA ILE A 604 31.94 5.41 1.25
C ILE A 604 32.90 5.99 0.19
N GLU A 605 32.33 6.53 -0.88
CA GLU A 605 33.04 7.06 -2.05
C GLU A 605 33.85 8.33 -1.74
N LYS A 606 33.30 9.28 -0.98
CA LYS A 606 33.94 10.57 -0.64
C LYS A 606 35.14 10.38 0.27
N TYR A 607 34.95 9.70 1.40
CA TYR A 607 36.00 9.53 2.41
C TYR A 607 36.92 8.33 2.10
N LYS A 608 36.78 7.71 0.91
CA LYS A 608 37.45 6.48 0.46
C LYS A 608 37.53 5.45 1.59
N VAL A 609 36.40 5.27 2.26
CA VAL A 609 36.31 4.58 3.55
C VAL A 609 36.77 3.14 3.32
N ILE A 610 37.87 2.75 3.96
CA ILE A 610 38.58 1.48 3.72
C ILE A 610 37.85 0.39 4.51
N ILE A 611 36.66 0.03 4.04
CA ILE A 611 35.68 -0.70 4.82
C ILE A 611 35.92 -2.19 4.66
N SER A 612 36.82 -2.73 5.49
CA SER A 612 36.74 -4.15 5.86
C SER A 612 35.73 -4.39 7.01
N PHE A 613 34.86 -3.41 7.31
CA PHE A 613 33.66 -3.60 8.13
C PHE A 613 32.66 -2.41 8.07
N ILE A 614 31.54 -2.55 7.36
CA ILE A 614 30.32 -1.81 7.70
C ILE A 614 29.44 -2.77 8.49
N PHE A 615 28.85 -2.25 9.56
CA PHE A 615 27.72 -2.90 10.24
C PHE A 615 26.40 -2.37 9.69
N LEU A 616 25.71 -3.18 8.88
CA LEU A 616 24.32 -2.96 8.49
C LEU A 616 23.43 -3.99 9.20
N SER A 617 22.30 -3.57 9.76
CA SER A 617 21.23 -4.51 10.11
C SER A 617 20.65 -5.13 8.83
N THR A 618 19.99 -6.29 8.94
CA THR A 618 19.38 -6.97 7.78
C THR A 618 18.43 -6.04 7.00
N SER A 619 17.64 -5.22 7.70
CA SER A 619 16.78 -4.21 7.07
C SER A 619 17.56 -3.15 6.27
N MET A 620 18.73 -2.72 6.76
CA MET A 620 19.59 -1.78 6.05
C MET A 620 20.20 -2.46 4.82
N ILE A 621 20.61 -3.74 4.91
CA ILE A 621 21.10 -4.53 3.75
C ILE A 621 20.01 -4.65 2.67
N ASN A 622 18.80 -5.03 3.07
CA ASN A 622 17.67 -5.19 2.15
C ASN A 622 17.31 -3.86 1.47
N ARG A 623 17.27 -2.76 2.23
CA ARG A 623 17.11 -1.37 1.72
C ARG A 623 18.24 -0.98 0.75
N PHE A 624 19.49 -1.23 1.09
CA PHE A 624 20.68 -0.89 0.30
C PHE A 624 20.68 -1.60 -1.07
N LEU A 625 20.20 -2.86 -1.10
CA LEU A 625 19.93 -3.61 -2.33
C LEU A 625 18.73 -3.03 -3.10
N LYS A 626 17.57 -2.84 -2.44
CA LYS A 626 16.31 -2.34 -3.04
C LYS A 626 16.47 -0.99 -3.75
N ALA A 627 17.18 -0.05 -3.12
CA ALA A 627 17.33 1.31 -3.63
C ALA A 627 18.31 1.41 -4.82
N GLY A 628 19.09 0.36 -5.09
CA GLY A 628 19.97 0.24 -6.25
C GLY A 628 21.15 1.23 -6.29
N TYR A 629 21.35 2.07 -5.27
CA TYR A 629 22.45 3.03 -5.22
C TYR A 629 23.84 2.37 -5.23
N VAL A 630 23.93 1.12 -4.76
CA VAL A 630 25.14 0.26 -4.88
C VAL A 630 25.62 0.05 -6.32
N LYS A 631 24.77 0.30 -7.34
CA LYS A 631 25.13 0.25 -8.77
C LYS A 631 25.43 1.64 -9.37
N LYS A 632 25.32 2.72 -8.60
CA LYS A 632 25.42 4.12 -9.06
C LYS A 632 26.67 4.86 -8.55
N TYR A 633 27.37 4.29 -7.58
CA TYR A 633 28.50 4.91 -6.85
C TYR A 633 29.70 3.96 -6.75
N SER A 634 30.90 4.52 -6.65
CA SER A 634 32.17 3.80 -6.67
C SER A 634 32.52 3.20 -5.30
N LEU A 635 31.92 2.04 -4.98
CA LEU A 635 32.15 1.31 -3.73
C LEU A 635 33.45 0.47 -3.74
N SER A 636 34.51 0.96 -4.39
CA SER A 636 35.77 0.25 -4.62
C SER A 636 36.66 0.09 -3.38
N SER A 637 36.51 0.96 -2.38
CA SER A 637 37.20 0.86 -1.07
C SER A 637 36.51 -0.05 -0.06
N LEU A 638 35.31 -0.57 -0.40
CA LEU A 638 34.57 -1.54 0.40
C LEU A 638 35.17 -2.95 0.23
N LYS A 639 35.16 -3.73 1.31
CA LYS A 639 35.74 -5.08 1.41
C LYS A 639 34.89 -6.06 2.22
N ILE A 640 34.21 -5.63 3.28
CA ILE A 640 33.29 -6.49 4.06
C ILE A 640 32.04 -5.71 4.50
N ILE A 641 30.86 -6.29 4.26
CA ILE A 641 29.61 -5.93 4.94
C ILE A 641 29.27 -7.07 5.91
N MET A 642 29.09 -6.75 7.19
CA MET A 642 28.66 -7.72 8.20
C MET A 642 27.27 -7.36 8.74
N SER A 643 26.43 -8.37 8.94
CA SER A 643 25.17 -8.25 9.68
C SER A 643 25.10 -9.12 10.93
N THR A 644 24.27 -8.70 11.89
CA THR A 644 23.81 -9.57 12.98
C THR A 644 22.44 -9.12 13.47
N GLY A 645 21.87 -9.93 14.36
CA GLY A 645 20.56 -9.70 14.98
C GLY A 645 19.39 -10.28 14.18
N ALA A 646 19.46 -10.35 12.86
CA ALA A 646 18.49 -11.03 12.01
C ALA A 646 19.16 -11.75 10.81
N ILE A 647 18.42 -12.65 10.18
CA ILE A 647 18.91 -13.55 9.13
C ILE A 647 18.88 -12.83 7.77
N ILE A 648 20.04 -12.64 7.13
CA ILE A 648 20.11 -12.35 5.70
C ILE A 648 19.61 -13.58 4.95
N LYS A 649 18.52 -13.45 4.21
CA LYS A 649 17.98 -14.54 3.39
C LYS A 649 18.99 -14.88 2.27
N PRO A 650 19.28 -16.16 1.95
CA PRO A 650 20.40 -16.56 1.08
C PRO A 650 20.50 -15.79 -0.24
N LYS A 651 19.35 -15.55 -0.88
CA LYS A 651 19.20 -14.85 -2.16
C LYS A 651 19.64 -13.38 -2.12
N VAL A 652 19.44 -12.68 -1.00
CA VAL A 652 19.94 -11.31 -0.80
C VAL A 652 21.48 -11.29 -0.71
N GLN A 653 22.04 -12.28 -0.01
CA GLN A 653 23.50 -12.43 0.11
C GLN A 653 24.14 -12.78 -1.25
N GLU A 654 23.49 -13.64 -2.04
CA GLU A 654 23.87 -13.96 -3.41
C GLU A 654 23.82 -12.75 -4.34
N GLU A 655 22.70 -12.01 -4.38
CA GLU A 655 22.57 -10.82 -5.23
C GLU A 655 23.60 -9.73 -4.88
N LEU A 656 23.89 -9.52 -3.60
CA LEU A 656 24.92 -8.56 -3.19
C LEU A 656 26.34 -9.04 -3.52
N LYS A 657 26.66 -10.34 -3.40
CA LYS A 657 27.92 -10.91 -3.90
C LYS A 657 28.05 -10.77 -5.43
N CYS A 658 26.95 -10.86 -6.18
CA CYS A 658 26.94 -10.63 -7.62
C CYS A 658 27.09 -9.15 -8.03
N ILE A 659 26.61 -8.20 -7.21
CA ILE A 659 26.76 -6.75 -7.46
C ILE A 659 28.12 -6.23 -6.99
N LEU A 660 28.64 -6.77 -5.89
CA LEU A 660 29.88 -6.36 -5.24
C LEU A 660 30.83 -7.57 -5.06
N PRO A 661 31.35 -8.17 -6.17
CA PRO A 661 32.17 -9.39 -6.11
C PRO A 661 33.53 -9.22 -5.43
N HIS A 662 33.92 -7.98 -5.10
CA HIS A 662 35.10 -7.63 -4.31
C HIS A 662 34.81 -7.39 -2.81
N VAL A 663 33.58 -7.72 -2.36
CA VAL A 663 33.09 -7.47 -1.00
C VAL A 663 32.53 -8.76 -0.38
N ASP A 664 33.09 -9.15 0.75
CA ASP A 664 32.55 -10.24 1.56
C ASP A 664 31.25 -9.78 2.25
N ILE A 665 30.11 -10.31 1.79
CA ILE A 665 28.84 -10.17 2.48
C ILE A 665 28.76 -11.30 3.51
N LEU A 666 28.80 -10.98 4.80
CA LEU A 666 28.91 -11.93 5.92
C LEU A 666 27.81 -11.70 6.99
N GLN A 667 27.54 -12.75 7.76
CA GLN A 667 26.65 -12.72 8.92
C GLN A 667 27.32 -13.35 10.15
N GLY A 668 26.95 -12.90 11.34
CA GLY A 668 27.18 -13.65 12.58
C GLY A 668 25.90 -13.76 13.40
N TYR A 669 25.81 -14.77 14.25
CA TYR A 669 24.74 -14.92 15.24
C TYR A 669 25.25 -14.52 16.63
N GLY A 670 24.40 -13.87 17.42
CA GLY A 670 24.75 -13.29 18.72
C GLY A 670 23.57 -12.59 19.39
N MET A 671 23.61 -12.44 20.71
CA MET A 671 22.60 -11.74 21.49
C MET A 671 23.25 -10.88 22.58
N THR A 672 22.49 -9.98 23.20
CA THR A 672 23.01 -9.10 24.27
C THR A 672 23.49 -9.93 25.45
N GLU A 673 22.78 -11.02 25.75
CA GLU A 673 23.03 -11.93 26.88
C GLU A 673 24.28 -12.83 26.70
N THR A 674 24.81 -13.00 25.49
CA THR A 674 26.15 -13.61 25.25
C THR A 674 27.28 -12.58 25.20
N SER A 675 26.93 -11.29 25.33
CA SER A 675 27.75 -10.09 25.12
C SER A 675 28.40 -9.95 23.74
N GLY A 676 28.35 -10.95 22.85
CA GLY A 676 28.98 -10.92 21.53
C GLY A 676 28.54 -12.08 20.65
N PHE A 677 29.29 -12.29 19.56
CA PHE A 677 29.05 -13.37 18.62
C PHE A 677 29.16 -14.75 19.27
N ILE A 678 28.32 -15.65 18.77
CA ILE A 678 28.22 -17.07 19.09
C ILE A 678 28.79 -17.87 17.91
N THR A 679 28.40 -17.47 16.70
CA THR A 679 28.96 -17.96 15.43
C THR A 679 29.30 -16.79 14.51
N SER A 680 30.24 -17.01 13.57
CA SER A 680 30.57 -16.05 12.52
C SER A 680 30.79 -16.76 11.18
N GLN A 681 30.24 -16.18 10.11
CA GLN A 681 30.46 -16.61 8.74
C GLN A 681 31.85 -16.19 8.24
N LEU A 682 32.46 -17.04 7.41
CA LEU A 682 33.66 -16.75 6.63
C LEU A 682 33.27 -16.68 5.13
N PRO A 683 34.09 -16.09 4.24
CA PRO A 683 33.76 -15.96 2.81
C PRO A 683 33.40 -17.27 2.09
N SER A 684 33.97 -18.39 2.56
CA SER A 684 33.77 -19.75 2.05
C SER A 684 32.48 -20.44 2.52
N HIS A 685 31.75 -19.88 3.48
CA HIS A 685 30.56 -20.49 4.09
C HIS A 685 29.30 -20.28 3.23
N LYS A 686 28.30 -21.16 3.43
CA LYS A 686 27.07 -21.21 2.63
C LYS A 686 26.23 -19.93 2.78
N ASN A 687 25.49 -19.51 1.74
CA ASN A 687 24.63 -18.32 1.85
C ASN A 687 23.47 -18.58 2.83
N GLY A 688 23.14 -17.61 3.69
CA GLY A 688 22.16 -17.72 4.79
C GLY A 688 22.66 -18.44 6.05
N SER A 689 23.87 -18.97 6.02
CA SER A 689 24.57 -19.51 7.20
C SER A 689 24.94 -18.41 8.19
N CYS A 690 24.85 -18.70 9.49
CA CYS A 690 25.45 -17.87 10.54
C CYS A 690 26.93 -18.24 10.78
N GLY A 691 27.47 -19.19 10.02
CA GLY A 691 28.82 -19.73 10.13
C GLY A 691 29.03 -20.63 11.35
N VAL A 692 30.30 -20.79 11.72
CA VAL A 692 30.76 -21.74 12.74
C VAL A 692 30.96 -21.07 14.10
N VAL A 693 30.99 -21.87 15.17
CA VAL A 693 31.17 -21.41 16.56
C VAL A 693 32.48 -20.64 16.77
N VAL A 694 32.41 -19.47 17.40
CA VAL A 694 33.58 -18.59 17.58
C VAL A 694 34.43 -18.94 18.82
N GLU A 695 35.61 -18.34 18.90
CA GLU A 695 36.62 -18.59 19.93
C GLU A 695 36.06 -18.46 21.36
N ASN A 696 36.37 -19.45 22.20
CA ASN A 696 35.93 -19.59 23.60
C ASN A 696 34.41 -19.77 23.82
N VAL A 697 33.63 -19.97 22.76
CA VAL A 697 32.20 -20.30 22.83
C VAL A 697 31.98 -21.81 22.67
N GLN A 698 30.98 -22.34 23.39
CA GLN A 698 30.44 -23.68 23.21
C GLN A 698 28.96 -23.59 22.87
N MET A 699 28.48 -24.49 22.02
CA MET A 699 27.11 -24.51 21.50
C MET A 699 26.62 -25.94 21.30
N LYS A 700 25.33 -26.20 21.54
CA LYS A 700 24.65 -27.47 21.27
C LYS A 700 23.23 -27.19 20.79
N ILE A 701 22.67 -28.09 19.98
CA ILE A 701 21.24 -28.07 19.62
C ILE A 701 20.51 -29.05 20.54
N VAL A 702 19.36 -28.66 21.09
CA VAL A 702 18.63 -29.41 22.12
C VAL A 702 17.15 -29.56 21.76
N ASP A 703 16.61 -30.75 21.93
CA ASP A 703 15.19 -31.04 21.86
C ASP A 703 14.46 -30.31 23.01
N PRO A 704 13.56 -29.34 22.74
CA PRO A 704 12.93 -28.53 23.79
C PRO A 704 11.85 -29.27 24.59
N GLU A 705 11.39 -30.45 24.15
CA GLU A 705 10.40 -31.26 24.88
C GLU A 705 11.04 -32.24 25.85
N ASN A 706 12.22 -32.79 25.52
CA ASN A 706 12.88 -33.84 26.31
C ASN A 706 14.36 -33.61 26.64
N GLY A 707 14.95 -32.47 26.28
CA GLY A 707 16.27 -32.01 26.73
C GLY A 707 17.47 -32.76 26.14
N LYS A 708 17.26 -33.63 25.14
CA LYS A 708 18.35 -34.37 24.48
C LYS A 708 19.13 -33.48 23.52
N ILE A 709 20.45 -33.70 23.47
CA ILE A 709 21.29 -33.10 22.43
C ILE A 709 20.98 -33.76 21.09
N LEU A 710 20.78 -32.94 20.06
CA LEU A 710 20.47 -33.36 18.69
C LEU A 710 21.73 -33.37 17.82
N GLY A 711 21.70 -34.17 16.76
CA GLY A 711 22.80 -34.32 15.80
C GLY A 711 22.76 -33.28 14.66
N PRO A 712 23.67 -33.40 13.68
CA PRO A 712 23.64 -32.58 12.47
C PRO A 712 22.29 -32.66 11.74
N ASN A 713 21.90 -31.55 11.12
CA ASN A 713 20.66 -31.40 10.35
C ASN A 713 19.35 -31.67 11.14
N GLN A 714 19.40 -31.70 12.47
CA GLN A 714 18.23 -31.84 13.35
C GLN A 714 17.91 -30.50 14.03
N SER A 715 16.65 -30.06 13.91
CA SER A 715 16.17 -28.79 14.44
C SER A 715 15.85 -28.85 15.94
N GLY A 716 16.36 -27.91 16.72
CA GLY A 716 16.07 -27.76 18.15
C GLY A 716 16.50 -26.40 18.70
N GLU A 717 16.35 -26.18 20.01
CA GLU A 717 16.82 -24.95 20.65
C GLU A 717 18.34 -24.89 20.69
N ILE A 718 18.88 -23.72 20.36
CA ILE A 718 20.31 -23.44 20.45
C ILE A 718 20.66 -23.13 21.90
N TRP A 719 21.45 -23.96 22.57
CA TRP A 719 21.98 -23.67 23.91
C TRP A 719 23.46 -23.29 23.82
N VAL A 720 23.84 -22.22 24.51
CA VAL A 720 25.16 -21.59 24.37
C VAL A 720 25.85 -21.45 25.72
N LYS A 721 27.17 -21.60 25.75
CA LYS A 721 27.99 -21.43 26.95
C LYS A 721 29.30 -20.73 26.63
N SER A 722 29.53 -19.57 27.23
CA SER A 722 30.71 -18.74 27.00
C SER A 722 31.13 -18.02 28.29
N ALA A 723 32.43 -17.81 28.46
CA ALA A 723 32.94 -16.94 29.52
C ALA A 723 32.55 -15.45 29.33
N THR A 724 32.02 -15.07 28.16
CA THR A 724 31.53 -13.70 27.86
C THR A 724 30.06 -13.47 28.20
N MET A 725 29.32 -14.48 28.65
CA MET A 725 27.90 -14.34 28.99
C MET A 725 27.63 -13.24 30.03
N MET A 726 26.40 -12.72 30.02
CA MET A 726 25.91 -11.77 31.01
C MET A 726 26.07 -12.30 32.44
N ASN A 727 26.22 -11.39 33.40
CA ASN A 727 26.08 -11.71 34.82
C ASN A 727 24.63 -12.12 35.17
N GLY A 728 23.66 -11.59 34.41
CA GLY A 728 22.24 -11.87 34.53
C GLY A 728 21.38 -10.74 33.98
N TYR A 729 20.07 -10.82 34.19
CA TYR A 729 19.16 -9.70 33.97
C TYR A 729 19.12 -8.80 35.22
N TYR A 730 19.41 -7.51 35.04
CA TYR A 730 19.54 -6.53 36.12
C TYR A 730 18.27 -6.49 36.99
N ARG A 731 18.45 -6.76 38.29
CA ARG A 731 17.37 -6.85 39.30
C ARG A 731 16.27 -7.88 38.97
N ASN A 732 16.51 -8.83 38.07
CA ASN A 732 15.54 -9.86 37.68
C ASN A 732 16.16 -11.28 37.77
N PRO A 733 16.31 -11.84 38.98
CA PRO A 733 16.92 -13.16 39.18
C PRO A 733 16.05 -14.31 38.66
N GLU A 734 14.72 -14.14 38.62
CA GLU A 734 13.78 -15.13 38.08
C GLU A 734 13.96 -15.30 36.57
N ALA A 735 13.97 -14.19 35.83
CA ALA A 735 14.24 -14.21 34.39
C ALA A 735 15.67 -14.70 34.08
N THR A 736 16.61 -14.53 35.01
CA THR A 736 17.98 -15.03 34.87
C THR A 736 18.01 -16.56 34.97
N LYS A 737 17.36 -17.14 35.99
CA LYS A 737 17.22 -18.59 36.16
C LYS A 737 16.38 -19.27 35.08
N SER A 738 15.46 -18.54 34.44
CA SER A 738 14.67 -19.05 33.30
C SER A 738 15.40 -18.93 31.94
N THR A 739 16.67 -18.55 31.94
CA THR A 739 17.45 -18.29 30.71
C THR A 739 18.88 -18.80 30.82
N ILE A 740 19.43 -18.96 32.03
CA ILE A 740 20.67 -19.67 32.30
C ILE A 740 20.38 -20.79 33.31
N ASP A 741 20.65 -22.04 32.93
CA ASP A 741 20.39 -23.22 33.77
C ASP A 741 21.48 -23.49 34.83
N GLU A 742 21.28 -24.51 35.66
CA GLU A 742 22.22 -24.88 36.74
C GLU A 742 23.54 -25.46 36.23
N GLU A 743 23.60 -25.97 35.00
CA GLU A 743 24.86 -26.30 34.34
C GLU A 743 25.59 -25.05 33.84
N GLY A 744 24.89 -23.93 33.66
CA GLY A 744 25.41 -22.69 33.10
C GLY A 744 25.33 -22.62 31.57
N TRP A 745 24.37 -23.32 30.94
CA TRP A 745 23.98 -23.04 29.56
C TRP A 745 22.96 -21.91 29.52
N LEU A 746 23.13 -21.01 28.57
CA LEU A 746 22.11 -20.05 28.17
C LEU A 746 21.18 -20.71 27.14
N HIS A 747 19.89 -20.71 27.43
CA HIS A 747 18.82 -21.15 26.51
C HIS A 747 18.41 -19.91 25.71
N THR A 748 18.68 -19.88 24.39
CA THR A 748 18.55 -18.64 23.60
C THR A 748 17.09 -18.26 23.31
N GLY A 749 16.18 -19.23 23.35
CA GLY A 749 14.84 -19.11 22.79
C GLY A 749 14.80 -19.11 21.25
N ASP A 750 15.93 -19.35 20.57
CA ASP A 750 16.04 -19.47 19.12
C ASP A 750 16.23 -20.95 18.72
N ILE A 751 15.40 -21.43 17.79
CA ILE A 751 15.49 -22.73 17.14
C ILE A 751 16.45 -22.64 15.95
N GLY A 752 17.28 -23.68 15.77
CA GLY A 752 18.09 -23.87 14.58
C GLY A 752 18.59 -25.30 14.45
N TYR A 753 19.43 -25.53 13.44
CA TYR A 753 20.22 -26.75 13.29
C TYR A 753 21.66 -26.39 12.90
N ILE A 754 22.56 -27.35 13.05
CA ILE A 754 23.94 -27.26 12.57
C ILE A 754 24.12 -28.31 11.49
N ASP A 755 24.76 -27.98 10.37
CA ASP A 755 24.97 -28.94 9.28
C ASP A 755 26.21 -29.84 9.47
N GLU A 756 26.51 -30.69 8.48
CA GLU A 756 27.68 -31.60 8.48
C GLU A 756 29.04 -30.85 8.39
N ASP A 757 29.02 -29.56 8.04
CA ASP A 757 30.20 -28.70 8.04
C ASP A 757 30.39 -27.92 9.34
N GLY A 758 29.41 -27.93 10.24
CA GLY A 758 29.40 -27.16 11.49
C GLY A 758 28.80 -25.77 11.36
N GLU A 759 28.15 -25.48 10.24
CA GLU A 759 27.51 -24.19 9.98
C GLU A 759 26.13 -24.12 10.64
N LEU A 760 25.90 -23.06 11.43
CA LEU A 760 24.64 -22.83 12.13
C LEU A 760 23.60 -22.17 11.21
N PHE A 761 22.43 -22.79 11.09
CA PHE A 761 21.26 -22.24 10.45
C PHE A 761 20.18 -21.96 11.49
N ILE A 762 19.88 -20.68 11.72
CA ILE A 762 18.74 -20.27 12.53
C ILE A 762 17.46 -20.53 11.73
N ILE A 763 16.48 -21.15 12.37
CA ILE A 763 15.12 -21.27 11.84
C ILE A 763 14.34 -20.04 12.34
N ASP A 764 13.82 -20.07 13.57
CA ASP A 764 13.04 -18.97 14.15
C ASP A 764 13.08 -19.03 15.68
N ARG A 765 12.31 -18.20 16.39
CA ARG A 765 12.26 -18.15 17.86
C ARG A 765 11.13 -19.04 18.38
N ILE A 766 11.36 -19.77 19.47
CA ILE A 766 10.36 -20.60 20.16
C ILE A 766 9.07 -19.82 20.44
N LYS A 767 9.20 -18.53 20.78
CA LYS A 767 8.08 -17.63 21.12
C LYS A 767 7.38 -17.01 19.90
N GLU A 768 7.88 -17.27 18.69
CA GLU A 768 7.26 -16.85 17.43
C GLU A 768 6.72 -18.05 16.64
N LEU A 769 7.03 -19.29 17.04
CA LEU A 769 6.42 -20.51 16.50
C LEU A 769 4.89 -20.43 16.66
N MET A 770 4.18 -20.59 15.54
CA MET A 770 2.73 -20.54 15.49
C MET A 770 2.16 -21.92 15.81
N LYS A 771 0.98 -21.97 16.41
CA LYS A 771 0.27 -23.22 16.69
C LYS A 771 -0.82 -23.43 15.66
N TYR A 772 -0.84 -24.58 14.99
CA TYR A 772 -1.92 -24.96 14.10
C TYR A 772 -2.36 -26.39 14.39
N ARG A 773 -3.52 -26.58 15.03
CA ARG A 773 -4.06 -27.91 15.40
C ARG A 773 -3.02 -28.81 16.10
N GLY A 774 -2.24 -28.23 17.01
CA GLY A 774 -1.14 -28.91 17.72
C GLY A 774 0.20 -29.05 16.96
N TYR A 775 0.28 -28.70 15.68
CA TYR A 775 1.58 -28.54 14.99
C TYR A 775 2.24 -27.22 15.44
N GLN A 776 3.55 -27.24 15.66
CA GLN A 776 4.36 -26.03 15.82
C GLN A 776 4.94 -25.64 14.46
N ILE A 777 4.47 -24.53 13.89
CA ILE A 777 4.88 -24.03 12.57
C ILE A 777 5.89 -22.91 12.75
N SER A 778 7.05 -23.01 12.08
CA SER A 778 7.98 -21.89 11.98
C SER A 778 7.47 -20.82 10.99
N PRO A 779 7.37 -19.55 11.41
CA PRO A 779 7.16 -18.44 10.48
C PRO A 779 8.29 -18.40 9.43
N ALA A 780 9.55 -18.50 9.87
CA ALA A 780 10.72 -18.39 8.99
C ALA A 780 10.84 -19.47 7.91
N GLU A 781 10.30 -20.68 8.11
CA GLU A 781 10.29 -21.71 7.05
C GLU A 781 9.42 -21.25 5.86
N ILE A 782 8.26 -20.67 6.14
CA ILE A 782 7.36 -20.10 5.14
C ILE A 782 7.99 -18.84 4.51
N GLU A 783 8.60 -17.97 5.32
CA GLU A 783 9.36 -16.81 4.81
C GLU A 783 10.46 -17.24 3.84
N ASN A 784 11.20 -18.30 4.16
CA ASN A 784 12.30 -18.79 3.33
C ASN A 784 11.79 -19.31 1.98
N VAL A 785 10.65 -20.01 1.95
CA VAL A 785 10.00 -20.40 0.70
C VAL A 785 9.51 -19.17 -0.08
N LEU A 786 8.77 -18.25 0.55
CA LEU A 786 8.33 -17.00 -0.10
C LEU A 786 9.50 -16.20 -0.71
N MET A 787 10.64 -16.13 -0.03
CA MET A 787 11.85 -15.46 -0.53
C MET A 787 12.47 -16.09 -1.78
N LEU A 788 12.20 -17.37 -2.08
CA LEU A 788 12.61 -17.98 -3.34
C LEU A 788 11.86 -17.36 -4.53
N HIS A 789 10.62 -16.91 -4.34
CA HIS A 789 9.79 -16.32 -5.39
C HIS A 789 10.48 -15.12 -6.06
N PRO A 790 10.49 -14.99 -7.41
CA PRO A 790 11.22 -13.93 -8.11
C PRO A 790 10.76 -12.51 -7.75
N ALA A 791 9.53 -12.34 -7.25
CA ALA A 791 8.97 -11.04 -6.89
C ALA A 791 9.09 -10.61 -5.42
N VAL A 792 9.49 -11.50 -4.51
CA VAL A 792 9.53 -11.20 -3.06
C VAL A 792 10.90 -10.63 -2.66
N LEU A 793 10.91 -9.43 -2.06
CA LEU A 793 12.12 -8.75 -1.57
C LEU A 793 12.37 -9.02 -0.09
N GLU A 794 11.33 -8.85 0.71
CA GLU A 794 11.31 -9.12 2.15
C GLU A 794 9.96 -9.72 2.51
N THR A 795 9.91 -10.52 3.56
CA THR A 795 8.67 -11.06 4.10
C THR A 795 8.84 -11.39 5.57
N ALA A 796 7.75 -11.27 6.34
CA ALA A 796 7.66 -11.80 7.69
C ALA A 796 6.30 -12.47 7.88
N ILE A 797 6.29 -13.61 8.55
CA ILE A 797 5.05 -14.34 8.86
C ILE A 797 4.68 -14.11 10.33
N ILE A 798 3.37 -14.06 10.63
CA ILE A 798 2.83 -14.09 11.99
C ILE A 798 1.64 -15.05 12.10
N GLY A 799 1.36 -15.53 13.32
CA GLY A 799 0.14 -16.27 13.64
C GLY A 799 -1.02 -15.32 13.91
N VAL A 800 -2.17 -15.59 13.29
CA VAL A 800 -3.46 -14.95 13.55
C VAL A 800 -4.34 -15.94 14.31
N PRO A 801 -4.83 -15.63 15.53
CA PRO A 801 -5.69 -16.54 16.29
C PRO A 801 -6.94 -16.97 15.52
N HIS A 802 -7.22 -18.27 15.48
CA HIS A 802 -8.37 -18.86 14.77
C HIS A 802 -9.16 -19.81 15.69
N ALA A 803 -10.46 -19.58 15.81
CA ALA A 803 -11.34 -20.17 16.83
C ALA A 803 -11.43 -21.71 16.84
N LEU A 804 -11.00 -22.39 15.77
CA LEU A 804 -11.01 -23.86 15.64
C LEU A 804 -9.64 -24.51 15.39
N ASP A 805 -8.61 -23.71 15.04
CA ASP A 805 -7.32 -24.23 14.53
C ASP A 805 -6.10 -23.76 15.34
N ASP A 806 -6.31 -23.12 16.50
CA ASP A 806 -5.33 -22.35 17.28
C ASP A 806 -4.92 -21.03 16.57
N GLU A 807 -4.05 -21.08 15.56
CA GLU A 807 -3.58 -19.93 14.77
C GLU A 807 -3.45 -20.28 13.28
N HIS A 808 -3.70 -19.30 12.41
CA HIS A 808 -3.48 -19.38 10.96
C HIS A 808 -2.27 -18.51 10.55
N PRO A 809 -1.38 -18.99 9.68
CA PRO A 809 -0.28 -18.16 9.16
C PRO A 809 -0.81 -17.03 8.26
N LEU A 810 -0.43 -15.78 8.59
CA LEU A 810 -0.57 -14.58 7.77
C LEU A 810 0.81 -14.13 7.30
N ALA A 811 0.96 -13.85 6.01
CA ALA A 811 2.16 -13.24 5.47
C ALA A 811 2.07 -11.72 5.41
N TYR A 812 3.16 -11.06 5.75
CA TYR A 812 3.46 -9.72 5.30
C TYR A 812 4.60 -9.79 4.27
N VAL A 813 4.51 -9.04 3.17
CA VAL A 813 5.44 -9.13 2.02
C VAL A 813 5.78 -7.75 1.44
N THR A 814 7.05 -7.48 1.20
CA THR A 814 7.49 -6.36 0.34
C THR A 814 7.87 -6.90 -1.03
N LYS A 815 7.28 -6.35 -2.10
CA LYS A 815 7.62 -6.71 -3.48
C LYS A 815 8.98 -6.13 -3.90
N ARG A 816 9.67 -6.79 -4.82
CA ARG A 816 10.86 -6.28 -5.50
C ARG A 816 10.49 -5.12 -6.43
N PRO A 817 11.36 -4.11 -6.61
CA PRO A 817 11.10 -3.03 -7.57
C PRO A 817 10.86 -3.61 -8.98
N GLY A 818 9.67 -3.36 -9.54
CA GLY A 818 9.29 -3.85 -10.87
C GLY A 818 9.03 -5.36 -10.96
N ALA A 819 8.45 -6.01 -9.94
CA ALA A 819 8.05 -7.42 -10.02
C ALA A 819 6.57 -7.71 -9.67
N GLU A 820 5.92 -8.50 -10.53
CA GLU A 820 4.51 -8.94 -10.39
C GLU A 820 4.37 -10.08 -9.41
N VAL A 821 3.41 -9.96 -8.49
CA VAL A 821 2.79 -11.11 -7.82
C VAL A 821 1.51 -10.69 -7.09
N THR A 822 0.46 -11.51 -7.20
CA THR A 822 -0.76 -11.49 -6.38
C THR A 822 -0.50 -12.02 -4.96
N GLU A 823 -1.47 -11.81 -4.07
CA GLU A 823 -1.61 -12.64 -2.86
C GLU A 823 -1.77 -14.13 -3.22
N GLN A 824 -2.68 -14.47 -4.13
CA GLN A 824 -3.02 -15.87 -4.45
C GLN A 824 -1.84 -16.67 -5.02
N GLU A 825 -0.98 -16.07 -5.86
CA GLU A 825 0.21 -16.74 -6.39
C GLU A 825 1.21 -17.08 -5.28
N LEU A 826 1.32 -16.24 -4.25
CA LEU A 826 2.17 -16.52 -3.08
C LEU A 826 1.54 -17.57 -2.15
N ILE A 827 0.22 -17.53 -1.94
CA ILE A 827 -0.53 -18.60 -1.25
C ILE A 827 -0.32 -19.93 -1.98
N ASP A 828 -0.53 -19.95 -3.30
CA ASP A 828 -0.35 -21.11 -4.16
C ASP A 828 1.11 -21.55 -4.24
N PHE A 829 2.08 -20.62 -4.19
CA PHE A 829 3.51 -20.94 -4.19
C PHE A 829 3.90 -21.65 -2.89
N VAL A 830 3.45 -21.16 -1.73
CA VAL A 830 3.61 -21.88 -0.46
C VAL A 830 2.88 -23.22 -0.49
N ALA A 831 1.63 -23.26 -0.96
CA ALA A 831 0.82 -24.47 -1.05
C ALA A 831 1.37 -25.53 -2.03
N ARG A 832 2.18 -25.15 -3.02
CA ARG A 832 2.89 -26.05 -3.95
C ARG A 832 4.23 -26.55 -3.40
N ASN A 833 4.88 -25.78 -2.53
CA ASN A 833 6.24 -26.07 -2.05
C ASN A 833 6.30 -26.58 -0.58
N MET A 834 5.19 -26.52 0.17
CA MET A 834 5.14 -26.89 1.59
C MET A 834 3.95 -27.79 1.95
N MET A 835 4.04 -28.47 3.09
CA MET A 835 2.95 -29.32 3.61
C MET A 835 1.72 -28.50 4.04
N ASP A 836 0.55 -29.14 4.07
CA ASP A 836 -0.75 -28.47 4.23
C ASP A 836 -0.85 -27.55 5.46
N HIS A 837 -0.22 -27.88 6.59
CA HIS A 837 -0.23 -27.03 7.77
C HIS A 837 0.48 -25.67 7.55
N TYR A 838 1.54 -25.61 6.73
CA TYR A 838 2.28 -24.37 6.43
C TYR A 838 1.52 -23.37 5.52
N LYS A 839 0.35 -23.72 4.97
CA LYS A 839 -0.41 -22.83 4.07
C LYS A 839 -0.83 -21.52 4.77
N LEU A 840 -0.74 -20.43 4.02
CA LEU A 840 -1.09 -19.05 4.40
C LEU A 840 -2.60 -18.84 4.50
N ARG A 841 -3.24 -19.48 5.48
CA ARG A 841 -4.70 -19.47 5.67
C ARG A 841 -5.27 -18.10 6.05
N ALA A 842 -4.46 -17.22 6.63
CA ALA A 842 -4.85 -15.85 6.96
C ALA A 842 -4.37 -14.82 5.92
N GLY A 843 -3.86 -15.26 4.76
CA GLY A 843 -3.59 -14.42 3.59
C GLY A 843 -2.17 -13.82 3.48
N VAL A 844 -2.06 -12.80 2.63
CA VAL A 844 -0.84 -12.03 2.32
C VAL A 844 -1.14 -10.53 2.27
N ILE A 845 -0.55 -9.76 3.18
CA ILE A 845 -0.60 -8.29 3.16
C ILE A 845 0.70 -7.73 2.57
N PHE A 846 0.60 -6.91 1.53
CA PHE A 846 1.75 -6.22 0.97
C PHE A 846 2.10 -4.95 1.77
N LEU A 847 3.39 -4.74 2.05
CA LEU A 847 3.93 -3.55 2.71
C LEU A 847 5.06 -2.94 1.88
N ASP A 848 5.04 -1.62 1.70
CA ASP A 848 6.15 -0.88 1.08
C ASP A 848 7.45 -1.03 1.89
N ASN A 849 7.36 -0.98 3.21
CA ASN A 849 8.45 -1.21 4.16
C ASN A 849 7.88 -1.83 5.45
N PHE A 850 8.67 -2.66 6.14
CA PHE A 850 8.28 -3.23 7.43
C PHE A 850 8.43 -2.24 8.60
N PRO A 851 7.63 -2.37 9.68
CA PRO A 851 7.99 -1.79 10.97
C PRO A 851 9.25 -2.49 11.48
N TYR A 852 10.30 -1.71 11.73
CA TYR A 852 11.56 -2.21 12.25
C TYR A 852 11.72 -1.84 13.73
N THR A 853 12.13 -2.82 14.54
CA THR A 853 12.73 -2.54 15.85
C THR A 853 13.91 -1.59 15.65
N GLY A 854 14.29 -0.81 16.67
CA GLY A 854 15.46 0.07 16.58
C GLY A 854 16.79 -0.65 16.26
N SER A 855 16.83 -1.99 16.37
CA SER A 855 17.95 -2.87 15.98
C SER A 855 17.91 -3.33 14.52
N GLY A 856 16.92 -2.88 13.74
CA GLY A 856 16.77 -3.23 12.33
C GLY A 856 16.28 -4.66 12.06
N LYS A 857 15.71 -5.33 13.06
CA LYS A 857 14.88 -6.53 12.87
C LYS A 857 13.45 -6.13 12.55
N ILE A 858 12.74 -6.87 11.70
CA ILE A 858 11.28 -6.72 11.54
C ILE A 858 10.62 -6.92 12.90
N SER A 859 9.77 -5.97 13.31
CA SER A 859 9.11 -6.01 14.61
C SER A 859 7.85 -6.85 14.52
N ARG A 860 7.94 -8.15 14.84
CA ARG A 860 6.74 -9.00 14.91
C ARG A 860 5.77 -8.57 16.01
N LYS A 861 6.22 -7.86 17.06
CA LYS A 861 5.32 -7.14 17.98
C LYS A 861 4.51 -6.10 17.22
N ASP A 862 5.17 -5.18 16.52
CA ASP A 862 4.47 -4.06 15.90
C ASP A 862 3.67 -4.50 14.66
N LEU A 863 4.06 -5.59 13.98
CA LEU A 863 3.18 -6.30 13.05
C LEU A 863 1.96 -6.89 13.76
N LYS A 864 2.13 -7.69 14.83
CA LYS A 864 1.02 -8.26 15.61
C LYS A 864 0.13 -7.17 16.23
N GLU A 865 0.64 -5.98 16.50
CA GLU A 865 -0.13 -4.81 16.91
C GLU A 865 -0.79 -4.12 15.72
N MET A 866 -0.15 -3.96 14.56
CA MET A 866 -0.81 -3.54 13.31
C MET A 866 -1.94 -4.49 12.90
N THR A 867 -1.79 -5.81 13.09
CA THR A 867 -2.86 -6.79 12.81
C THR A 867 -3.90 -6.82 13.91
N LYS A 868 -3.55 -6.61 15.19
CA LYS A 868 -4.54 -6.41 16.26
C LYS A 868 -5.26 -5.08 16.13
N GLU A 869 -4.63 -4.06 15.59
CA GLU A 869 -5.28 -2.82 15.20
C GLU A 869 -6.17 -3.10 14.00
N LEU A 870 -5.72 -3.80 12.95
CA LEU A 870 -6.59 -4.23 11.84
C LEU A 870 -7.83 -5.03 12.35
N PHE A 871 -7.65 -5.97 13.29
CA PHE A 871 -8.74 -6.79 13.84
C PHE A 871 -9.60 -6.08 14.91
N SER A 872 -9.04 -5.22 15.76
CA SER A 872 -9.81 -4.45 16.75
C SER A 872 -10.38 -3.15 16.17
N GLN A 873 -9.85 -2.70 15.03
CA GLN A 873 -10.54 -1.82 14.10
C GLN A 873 -11.69 -2.59 13.46
N LEU A 874 -11.52 -3.80 12.91
CA LEU A 874 -12.66 -4.61 12.42
C LEU A 874 -13.78 -4.78 13.48
N ASP A 875 -13.46 -5.14 14.74
CA ASP A 875 -14.44 -5.23 15.84
C ASP A 875 -15.12 -3.89 16.19
N LYS A 876 -14.48 -2.75 15.90
CA LYS A 876 -14.91 -1.40 16.29
C LYS A 876 -15.38 -0.53 15.10
N TYR A 877 -15.18 -1.00 13.87
CA TYR A 877 -15.53 -0.36 12.60
C TYR A 877 -16.83 -0.94 12.00
N VAL A 878 -17.52 -1.78 12.77
CA VAL A 878 -18.94 -2.14 12.57
C VAL A 878 -19.82 -0.89 12.36
N GLU A 879 -19.38 0.29 12.82
CA GLU A 879 -20.07 1.58 12.68
C GLU A 879 -19.52 2.50 11.56
N THR A 880 -18.71 2.02 10.59
CA THR A 880 -18.05 2.91 9.60
C THR A 880 -18.78 3.08 8.24
N ILE A 881 -18.74 4.32 7.75
CA ILE A 881 -19.52 4.91 6.64
C ILE A 881 -19.02 4.45 5.24
N ILE A 882 -19.96 4.16 4.33
CA ILE A 882 -19.77 3.91 2.89
C ILE A 882 -19.84 5.23 2.10
N SER A 883 -21.01 5.87 2.18
CA SER A 883 -21.53 6.73 1.12
C SER A 883 -22.03 8.06 1.64
N LEU A 884 -21.59 9.14 1.01
CA LEU A 884 -22.10 10.49 1.23
C LEU A 884 -23.02 10.88 0.07
N ASP A 885 -24.30 11.16 0.33
CA ASP A 885 -25.11 11.94 -0.63
C ASP A 885 -24.67 13.40 -0.52
N ALA A 886 -23.96 13.87 -1.53
CA ALA A 886 -23.33 15.20 -1.49
C ALA A 886 -24.33 16.38 -1.61
N ARG A 887 -25.64 16.14 -1.44
CA ARG A 887 -26.69 17.17 -1.32
C ARG A 887 -27.34 17.20 0.07
N THR A 888 -27.46 16.05 0.74
CA THR A 888 -28.03 15.96 2.10
C THR A 888 -26.97 15.85 3.19
N GLU A 889 -25.72 15.54 2.81
CA GLU A 889 -24.60 15.18 3.70
C GLU A 889 -24.92 13.97 4.60
N GLU A 890 -25.98 13.21 4.28
CA GLU A 890 -26.29 11.94 4.93
C GLU A 890 -25.22 10.89 4.62
N THR A 891 -24.92 10.11 5.65
CA THR A 891 -23.93 9.03 5.63
C THR A 891 -24.61 7.71 5.98
N VAL A 892 -24.13 6.59 5.41
CA VAL A 892 -24.68 5.24 5.60
C VAL A 892 -23.53 4.25 5.73
N THR A 893 -23.51 3.40 6.76
CA THR A 893 -22.43 2.43 7.05
C THR A 893 -22.56 1.09 6.29
N TYR A 894 -21.50 0.28 6.20
CA TYR A 894 -21.60 -1.05 5.58
C TYR A 894 -22.55 -1.96 6.37
N ALA A 895 -22.53 -1.88 7.71
CA ALA A 895 -23.51 -2.54 8.56
C ALA A 895 -24.94 -2.04 8.30
N GLU A 896 -25.15 -0.73 8.13
CA GLU A 896 -26.47 -0.18 7.78
C GLU A 896 -26.95 -0.58 6.39
N LEU A 897 -26.08 -0.57 5.37
CA LEU A 897 -26.47 -1.02 4.04
C LEU A 897 -26.83 -2.50 4.06
N GLN A 898 -26.04 -3.33 4.74
CA GLN A 898 -26.35 -4.74 4.93
C GLN A 898 -27.68 -4.93 5.68
N ASN A 899 -27.91 -4.17 6.75
CA ASN A 899 -29.16 -4.17 7.51
C ASN A 899 -30.36 -3.72 6.63
N LYS A 900 -30.19 -2.68 5.80
CA LYS A 900 -31.20 -2.18 4.84
C LYS A 900 -31.48 -3.20 3.72
N VAL A 901 -30.46 -3.88 3.21
CA VAL A 901 -30.54 -4.95 2.20
C VAL A 901 -31.26 -6.18 2.77
N VAL A 902 -30.85 -6.68 3.93
CA VAL A 902 -31.49 -7.83 4.59
C VAL A 902 -32.95 -7.53 4.95
N ARG A 903 -33.25 -6.32 5.46
CA ARG A 903 -34.65 -5.88 5.71
C ARG A 903 -35.49 -5.86 4.42
N CYS A 904 -34.90 -5.46 3.30
CA CYS A 904 -35.56 -5.52 1.99
C CYS A 904 -35.75 -6.97 1.52
N ALA A 905 -34.73 -7.82 1.58
CA ALA A 905 -34.78 -9.23 1.21
C ALA A 905 -35.82 -10.02 2.03
N LEU A 906 -35.87 -9.83 3.35
CA LEU A 906 -36.89 -10.40 4.23
C LEU A 906 -38.30 -9.94 3.83
N TRP A 907 -38.47 -8.67 3.45
CA TRP A 907 -39.76 -8.17 3.00
C TRP A 907 -40.16 -8.71 1.61
N LEU A 908 -39.21 -8.88 0.69
CA LEU A 908 -39.42 -9.57 -0.61
C LEU A 908 -39.91 -11.01 -0.39
N GLN A 909 -39.28 -11.75 0.52
CA GLN A 909 -39.69 -13.10 0.93
C GLN A 909 -41.09 -13.09 1.57
N LYS A 910 -41.37 -12.16 2.50
CA LYS A 910 -42.71 -11.96 3.11
C LYS A 910 -43.79 -11.57 2.08
N LYS A 911 -43.41 -10.98 0.94
CA LYS A 911 -44.30 -10.70 -0.21
C LYS A 911 -44.42 -11.86 -1.21
N GLY A 912 -43.76 -12.99 -0.95
CA GLY A 912 -43.86 -14.20 -1.78
C GLY A 912 -43.09 -14.13 -3.11
N ILE A 913 -42.12 -13.22 -3.22
CA ILE A 913 -41.17 -13.16 -4.33
C ILE A 913 -40.22 -14.38 -4.24
N LYS A 914 -39.92 -15.00 -5.38
CA LYS A 914 -39.11 -16.22 -5.50
C LYS A 914 -38.04 -16.08 -6.58
N SER A 915 -37.03 -16.96 -6.55
CA SER A 915 -36.04 -17.07 -7.64
C SER A 915 -36.73 -17.27 -8.99
N GLY A 916 -36.34 -16.48 -9.99
CA GLY A 916 -36.98 -16.41 -11.31
C GLY A 916 -38.10 -15.37 -11.46
N ASP A 917 -38.52 -14.70 -10.38
CA ASP A 917 -39.46 -13.58 -10.47
C ASP A 917 -38.76 -12.28 -10.94
N VAL A 918 -39.36 -11.58 -11.90
CA VAL A 918 -38.84 -10.29 -12.38
C VAL A 918 -39.27 -9.16 -11.44
N ILE A 919 -38.28 -8.46 -10.89
CA ILE A 919 -38.37 -7.13 -10.32
C ILE A 919 -37.82 -6.13 -11.35
N SER A 920 -38.50 -5.01 -11.57
CA SER A 920 -38.01 -3.91 -12.42
C SER A 920 -37.59 -2.70 -11.60
N MET A 921 -36.69 -1.89 -12.15
CA MET A 921 -36.23 -0.63 -11.54
C MET A 921 -36.19 0.49 -12.58
N CYS A 922 -36.65 1.67 -12.22
CA CYS A 922 -36.68 2.87 -13.07
C CYS A 922 -36.02 4.03 -12.34
N THR A 923 -34.80 4.41 -12.76
CA THR A 923 -33.96 5.40 -12.08
C THR A 923 -33.28 6.36 -13.06
N GLY A 924 -33.36 7.67 -12.80
CA GLY A 924 -32.59 8.69 -13.53
C GLY A 924 -33.10 10.13 -13.48
N ASN A 925 -32.22 11.03 -13.90
CA ASN A 925 -32.43 12.40 -14.40
C ASN A 925 -31.67 12.45 -15.77
N HIS A 926 -31.95 13.32 -16.75
CA HIS A 926 -32.53 14.66 -16.68
C HIS A 926 -33.70 14.87 -17.67
N LEU A 927 -34.47 15.95 -17.46
CA LEU A 927 -35.84 16.14 -17.97
C LEU A 927 -36.01 16.41 -19.48
N ASN A 928 -34.93 16.50 -20.27
CA ASN A 928 -34.99 16.94 -21.68
C ASN A 928 -34.68 15.84 -22.71
N SER A 929 -34.34 14.62 -22.28
CA SER A 929 -34.14 13.48 -23.18
C SER A 929 -35.40 12.62 -23.26
N ILE A 930 -36.21 12.90 -24.28
CA ILE A 930 -37.33 12.09 -24.79
C ILE A 930 -38.51 11.82 -23.83
N LEU A 931 -39.15 12.91 -23.37
CA LEU A 931 -40.50 12.90 -22.78
C LEU A 931 -41.60 12.25 -23.68
N PHE A 932 -41.31 12.02 -24.96
CA PHE A 932 -42.19 11.32 -25.91
C PHE A 932 -42.01 9.78 -25.89
N VAL A 933 -40.87 9.27 -25.43
CA VAL A 933 -40.53 7.84 -25.46
C VAL A 933 -40.66 7.19 -24.10
N ILE A 934 -40.45 7.90 -22.98
CA ILE A 934 -40.60 7.33 -21.63
C ILE A 934 -42.03 6.79 -21.38
N SER A 935 -43.06 7.38 -22.00
CA SER A 935 -44.44 6.90 -21.95
C SER A 935 -44.64 5.58 -22.70
N GLU A 936 -44.17 5.46 -23.95
CA GLU A 936 -44.34 4.25 -24.76
C GLU A 936 -43.36 3.14 -24.37
N THR A 937 -42.12 3.46 -24.00
CA THR A 937 -41.13 2.47 -23.57
C THR A 937 -41.43 1.93 -22.16
N ALA A 938 -42.01 2.72 -21.25
CA ALA A 938 -42.54 2.15 -20.00
C ALA A 938 -43.69 1.14 -20.28
N LEU A 939 -44.57 1.43 -21.23
CA LEU A 939 -45.61 0.49 -21.66
C LEU A 939 -45.01 -0.76 -22.31
N TYR A 940 -44.00 -0.60 -23.17
CA TYR A 940 -43.28 -1.69 -23.85
C TYR A 940 -42.54 -2.61 -22.86
N PHE A 941 -41.77 -2.03 -21.92
CA PHE A 941 -41.08 -2.81 -20.88
C PHE A 941 -42.07 -3.54 -19.97
N LEU A 942 -43.19 -2.93 -19.57
CA LEU A 942 -44.22 -3.65 -18.80
C LEU A 942 -44.81 -4.84 -19.58
N GLN A 943 -45.01 -4.69 -20.88
CA GLN A 943 -45.55 -5.74 -21.77
C GLN A 943 -44.57 -6.89 -22.00
N LEU A 944 -43.26 -6.60 -22.10
CA LEU A 944 -42.21 -7.62 -22.21
C LEU A 944 -41.93 -8.32 -20.88
N MET A 945 -41.78 -7.56 -19.80
CA MET A 945 -41.23 -8.05 -18.54
C MET A 945 -42.30 -8.63 -17.59
N MET A 946 -43.52 -8.08 -17.58
CA MET A 946 -44.58 -8.36 -16.60
C MET A 946 -44.04 -8.44 -15.15
N PRO A 947 -43.37 -7.39 -14.64
CA PRO A 947 -42.71 -7.45 -13.34
C PRO A 947 -43.72 -7.59 -12.21
N LYS A 948 -43.42 -8.43 -11.21
CA LYS A 948 -44.24 -8.50 -9.98
C LYS A 948 -44.15 -7.22 -9.16
N MET A 949 -43.01 -6.51 -9.27
CA MET A 949 -42.77 -5.29 -8.53
C MET A 949 -41.83 -4.34 -9.28
N ILE A 950 -42.05 -3.03 -9.11
CA ILE A 950 -41.32 -1.97 -9.80
C ILE A 950 -40.84 -0.94 -8.78
N PHE A 951 -39.54 -0.73 -8.66
CA PHE A 951 -38.99 0.38 -7.88
C PHE A 951 -38.79 1.62 -8.76
N CYS A 952 -39.21 2.80 -8.28
CA CYS A 952 -39.12 4.05 -9.04
C CYS A 952 -38.84 5.30 -8.18
N SER A 953 -38.36 6.37 -8.82
CA SER A 953 -38.23 7.69 -8.20
C SER A 953 -39.59 8.41 -8.12
N GLU A 954 -39.73 9.39 -7.21
CA GLU A 954 -40.92 10.24 -7.14
C GLU A 954 -41.19 11.03 -8.42
N LYS A 955 -40.15 11.34 -9.20
CA LYS A 955 -40.28 11.97 -10.53
C LYS A 955 -40.91 11.04 -11.59
N SER A 956 -40.83 9.72 -11.41
CA SER A 956 -41.28 8.72 -12.38
C SER A 956 -42.51 7.92 -11.94
N VAL A 957 -42.82 7.87 -10.64
CA VAL A 957 -43.91 7.05 -10.06
C VAL A 957 -45.28 7.25 -10.74
N ASN A 958 -45.66 8.49 -11.08
CA ASN A 958 -46.92 8.78 -11.77
C ASN A 958 -46.96 8.20 -13.19
N ILE A 959 -45.84 8.20 -13.90
CA ILE A 959 -45.73 7.62 -15.25
C ILE A 959 -45.80 6.09 -15.15
N ILE A 960 -45.09 5.50 -14.18
CA ILE A 960 -45.12 4.06 -13.90
C ILE A 960 -46.53 3.59 -13.53
N LEU A 961 -47.21 4.25 -12.60
CA LEU A 961 -48.58 3.91 -12.19
C LEU A 961 -49.58 4.02 -13.35
N SER A 962 -49.47 5.08 -14.17
CA SER A 962 -50.27 5.26 -15.38
C SER A 962 -50.02 4.11 -16.38
N ALA A 963 -48.76 3.71 -16.58
CA ALA A 963 -48.39 2.63 -17.48
C ALA A 963 -48.83 1.25 -16.97
N VAL A 964 -48.67 0.97 -15.66
CA VAL A 964 -49.15 -0.25 -14.98
C VAL A 964 -50.66 -0.38 -15.12
N LYS A 965 -51.41 0.70 -14.89
CA LYS A 965 -52.87 0.76 -15.07
C LYS A 965 -53.28 0.58 -16.53
N LYS A 966 -52.56 1.16 -17.49
CA LYS A 966 -52.83 1.06 -18.93
C LYS A 966 -52.51 -0.34 -19.51
N GLN A 967 -51.51 -1.05 -18.96
CA GLN A 967 -51.21 -2.44 -19.32
C GLN A 967 -51.96 -3.48 -18.46
N ASN A 968 -52.84 -3.05 -17.54
CA ASN A 968 -53.57 -3.92 -16.61
C ASN A 968 -52.64 -4.89 -15.83
N CYS A 969 -51.43 -4.45 -15.50
CA CYS A 969 -50.41 -5.28 -14.87
C CYS A 969 -50.58 -5.29 -13.34
N ASN A 970 -50.57 -6.46 -12.71
CA ASN A 970 -50.69 -6.58 -11.25
C ASN A 970 -49.33 -6.39 -10.53
N ALA A 971 -48.63 -5.32 -10.89
CA ALA A 971 -47.31 -4.98 -10.34
C ALA A 971 -47.44 -4.12 -9.09
N THR A 972 -46.76 -4.50 -8.00
CA THR A 972 -46.59 -3.59 -6.86
C THR A 972 -45.64 -2.47 -7.25
N VAL A 973 -46.02 -1.20 -7.07
CA VAL A 973 -45.09 -0.07 -7.26
C VAL A 973 -44.49 0.31 -5.91
N VAL A 974 -43.17 0.48 -5.87
CA VAL A 974 -42.41 0.92 -4.71
C VAL A 974 -41.70 2.23 -5.06
N VAL A 975 -41.83 3.24 -4.21
CA VAL A 975 -41.23 4.56 -4.42
C VAL A 975 -40.16 4.84 -3.37
N PHE A 976 -39.01 5.38 -3.79
CA PHE A 976 -37.88 5.67 -2.90
C PHE A 976 -38.08 6.85 -1.94
N GLY A 977 -39.18 7.59 -2.09
CA GLY A 977 -39.68 8.60 -1.16
C GLY A 977 -41.10 8.26 -0.71
N LYS A 978 -42.09 9.11 -1.01
CA LYS A 978 -43.51 8.89 -0.70
C LYS A 978 -44.41 9.14 -1.90
N HIS A 979 -45.44 8.30 -2.06
CA HIS A 979 -46.53 8.48 -3.02
C HIS A 979 -47.77 7.75 -2.48
N VAL A 980 -48.98 8.23 -2.79
CA VAL A 980 -50.22 7.68 -2.21
C VAL A 980 -50.61 6.32 -2.77
N ASP A 981 -50.37 6.08 -4.06
CA ASP A 981 -50.70 4.82 -4.75
C ASP A 981 -49.52 3.83 -4.86
N ALA A 982 -48.44 4.02 -4.09
CA ALA A 982 -47.25 3.16 -4.12
C ALA A 982 -46.67 2.94 -2.71
N VAL A 983 -45.99 1.80 -2.50
CA VAL A 983 -45.35 1.46 -1.22
C VAL A 983 -44.12 2.36 -1.03
N SER A 984 -43.98 3.05 0.11
CA SER A 984 -42.73 3.76 0.42
C SER A 984 -41.62 2.76 0.76
N PHE A 985 -40.44 2.93 0.18
CA PHE A 985 -39.25 2.17 0.55
C PHE A 985 -38.90 2.32 2.03
N SER A 986 -39.18 3.48 2.64
CA SER A 986 -38.93 3.69 4.07
C SER A 986 -39.79 2.81 4.98
N ASP A 987 -40.93 2.31 4.51
CA ASP A 987 -41.83 1.45 5.28
C ASP A 987 -41.53 -0.04 5.07
N ILE A 988 -40.84 -0.39 3.98
CA ILE A 988 -40.21 -1.72 3.78
C ILE A 988 -39.15 -1.94 4.86
N LEU A 989 -38.24 -0.97 5.04
CA LEU A 989 -37.16 -1.05 6.01
C LEU A 989 -37.67 -1.22 7.46
N LYS A 990 -38.79 -0.58 7.82
CA LYS A 990 -39.41 -0.67 9.16
C LYS A 990 -40.20 -1.97 9.40
N ASN A 991 -40.42 -2.80 8.37
CA ASN A 991 -41.37 -3.92 8.43
C ASN A 991 -40.80 -5.21 9.06
N CYS A 992 -39.50 -5.24 9.35
CA CYS A 992 -38.84 -6.38 9.99
C CYS A 992 -38.23 -5.94 11.33
N ASN A 993 -38.14 -6.86 12.28
CA ASN A 993 -37.43 -6.64 13.55
C ASN A 993 -36.00 -7.19 13.49
N ASP A 994 -35.13 -6.74 14.39
CA ASP A 994 -33.71 -7.10 14.32
C ASP A 994 -33.43 -8.59 14.57
N VAL A 995 -34.32 -9.32 15.26
CA VAL A 995 -34.20 -10.78 15.41
C VAL A 995 -34.47 -11.49 14.07
N GLU A 996 -35.38 -10.99 13.24
CA GLU A 996 -35.55 -11.50 11.86
C GLU A 996 -34.33 -11.19 10.99
N VAL A 997 -33.68 -10.04 11.20
CA VAL A 997 -32.47 -9.63 10.47
C VAL A 997 -31.26 -10.50 10.86
N THR A 998 -31.05 -10.77 12.16
CA THR A 998 -29.96 -11.61 12.65
C THR A 998 -30.11 -13.09 12.24
N ASN A 999 -31.34 -13.58 12.05
CA ASN A 999 -31.61 -14.96 11.61
C ASN A 999 -31.84 -15.07 10.09
N PHE A 1000 -31.41 -14.07 9.30
CA PHE A 1000 -31.49 -14.16 7.85
C PHE A 1000 -30.44 -15.12 7.28
N HIS A 1001 -30.90 -16.11 6.52
CA HIS A 1001 -30.04 -16.97 5.72
C HIS A 1001 -30.29 -16.69 4.23
N TYR A 1002 -29.20 -16.60 3.45
CA TYR A 1002 -29.30 -16.53 2.00
C TYR A 1002 -29.81 -17.85 1.40
N ILE A 1003 -30.31 -17.80 0.18
CA ILE A 1003 -30.77 -18.99 -0.56
C ILE A 1003 -29.63 -19.41 -1.48
N GLU A 1004 -29.16 -20.66 -1.35
CA GLU A 1004 -28.11 -21.20 -2.23
C GLU A 1004 -28.54 -21.20 -3.71
N LEU A 1005 -27.59 -20.85 -4.58
CA LEU A 1005 -27.83 -20.63 -5.99
C LEU A 1005 -27.53 -21.92 -6.78
N ASP A 1006 -28.59 -22.64 -7.14
CA ASP A 1006 -28.55 -23.96 -7.79
C ASP A 1006 -27.84 -24.00 -9.15
N ASN A 1007 -27.75 -22.87 -9.86
CA ASN A 1007 -26.94 -22.76 -11.07
C ASN A 1007 -26.50 -21.31 -11.32
N ILE A 1008 -25.19 -21.06 -11.20
CA ILE A 1008 -24.53 -19.76 -11.44
C ILE A 1008 -24.76 -19.19 -12.85
N LYS A 1009 -25.15 -20.00 -13.85
CA LYS A 1009 -25.48 -19.51 -15.20
C LYS A 1009 -26.90 -18.97 -15.37
N LYS A 1010 -27.76 -19.01 -14.33
CA LYS A 1010 -29.09 -18.35 -14.37
C LYS A 1010 -28.96 -16.84 -14.51
N THR A 1011 -29.90 -16.21 -15.21
CA THR A 1011 -30.04 -14.75 -15.33
C THR A 1011 -30.14 -14.10 -13.94
N ALA A 1012 -29.30 -13.10 -13.70
CA ALA A 1012 -29.26 -12.25 -12.50
C ALA A 1012 -29.85 -10.87 -12.77
N CYS A 1013 -29.58 -10.31 -13.96
CA CYS A 1013 -30.00 -8.98 -14.37
C CYS A 1013 -30.48 -9.00 -15.83
N ILE A 1014 -31.39 -8.10 -16.17
CA ILE A 1014 -31.84 -7.86 -17.54
C ILE A 1014 -31.69 -6.36 -17.82
N MET A 1015 -30.68 -6.00 -18.61
CA MET A 1015 -30.35 -4.61 -18.95
C MET A 1015 -30.92 -4.26 -20.32
N HIS A 1016 -31.41 -3.03 -20.51
CA HIS A 1016 -31.93 -2.61 -21.81
C HIS A 1016 -30.89 -1.78 -22.56
N SER A 1017 -30.53 -2.20 -23.78
CA SER A 1017 -29.56 -1.47 -24.60
C SER A 1017 -30.09 -0.08 -25.00
N SER A 1018 -29.18 0.87 -25.23
CA SER A 1018 -29.48 2.30 -25.35
C SER A 1018 -30.35 2.72 -26.54
N GLY A 1019 -30.65 1.80 -27.46
CA GLY A 1019 -31.58 2.03 -28.57
C GLY A 1019 -31.08 2.99 -29.67
N THR A 1020 -29.79 3.36 -29.67
CA THR A 1020 -29.21 4.30 -30.65
C THR A 1020 -29.38 3.88 -32.11
N THR A 1021 -29.66 2.60 -32.37
CA THR A 1021 -29.94 2.06 -33.72
C THR A 1021 -31.21 1.21 -33.79
N GLY A 1022 -32.18 1.42 -32.89
CA GLY A 1022 -33.49 0.71 -32.92
C GLY A 1022 -34.18 0.57 -31.57
N MET A 1023 -35.21 -0.28 -31.50
CA MET A 1023 -35.93 -0.56 -30.24
C MET A 1023 -34.99 -1.17 -29.18
N PRO A 1024 -35.04 -0.72 -27.91
CA PRO A 1024 -34.24 -1.30 -26.82
C PRO A 1024 -34.47 -2.80 -26.66
N LYS A 1025 -33.39 -3.59 -26.66
CA LYS A 1025 -33.45 -5.04 -26.40
C LYS A 1025 -33.04 -5.32 -24.94
N GLY A 1026 -33.72 -6.24 -24.28
CA GLY A 1026 -33.36 -6.70 -22.92
C GLY A 1026 -32.25 -7.75 -22.98
N VAL A 1027 -31.02 -7.37 -22.67
CA VAL A 1027 -29.82 -8.21 -22.55
C VAL A 1027 -29.86 -9.00 -21.24
N GLU A 1028 -29.81 -10.33 -21.30
CA GLU A 1028 -29.74 -11.20 -20.11
C GLU A 1028 -28.30 -11.39 -19.63
N LEU A 1029 -28.01 -10.99 -18.39
CA LEU A 1029 -26.71 -11.20 -17.74
C LEU A 1029 -26.85 -12.25 -16.64
N SER A 1030 -26.00 -13.27 -16.65
CA SER A 1030 -26.02 -14.37 -15.66
C SER A 1030 -25.39 -13.98 -14.33
N ASN A 1031 -25.65 -14.76 -13.27
CA ASN A 1031 -24.96 -14.60 -11.97
C ASN A 1031 -23.44 -14.79 -12.14
N TYR A 1032 -23.02 -15.71 -13.00
CA TYR A 1032 -21.62 -15.90 -13.40
C TYR A 1032 -21.05 -14.62 -14.02
N ALA A 1033 -21.75 -14.03 -15.00
CA ALA A 1033 -21.32 -12.78 -15.60
C ALA A 1033 -21.18 -11.68 -14.54
N MET A 1034 -22.20 -11.45 -13.71
CA MET A 1034 -22.21 -10.43 -12.64
C MET A 1034 -21.08 -10.59 -11.61
N LEU A 1035 -20.77 -11.82 -11.20
CA LEU A 1035 -19.68 -12.11 -10.27
C LEU A 1035 -18.31 -11.90 -10.93
N PHE A 1036 -18.11 -12.44 -12.14
CA PHE A 1036 -16.86 -12.31 -12.90
C PHE A 1036 -16.56 -10.84 -13.23
N ILE A 1037 -17.58 -10.09 -13.67
CA ILE A 1037 -17.60 -8.63 -13.83
C ILE A 1037 -17.00 -7.90 -12.61
N SER A 1038 -17.37 -8.32 -11.40
CA SER A 1038 -17.02 -7.60 -10.17
C SER A 1038 -15.65 -7.98 -9.62
N LEU A 1039 -15.05 -9.06 -10.14
CA LEU A 1039 -13.79 -9.65 -9.67
C LEU A 1039 -12.63 -9.48 -10.66
N GLN A 1040 -12.90 -9.23 -11.94
CA GLN A 1040 -11.87 -9.24 -12.99
C GLN A 1040 -11.22 -7.87 -13.27
N TYR A 1041 -11.68 -6.79 -12.64
CA TYR A 1041 -11.00 -5.50 -12.78
C TYR A 1041 -9.73 -5.47 -11.94
N GLU A 1042 -8.57 -5.51 -12.62
CA GLU A 1042 -7.22 -5.23 -12.08
C GLU A 1042 -7.05 -3.73 -11.71
N ILE A 1043 -8.13 -3.07 -11.26
CA ILE A 1043 -8.19 -1.71 -10.73
C ILE A 1043 -8.64 -1.83 -9.28
N ASN A 1044 -7.68 -1.75 -8.35
CA ASN A 1044 -7.96 -1.75 -6.92
C ASN A 1044 -8.52 -0.38 -6.47
N LEU A 1045 -9.81 -0.33 -6.16
CA LEU A 1045 -10.52 0.86 -5.65
C LEU A 1045 -10.68 0.86 -4.11
N THR A 1046 -10.14 -0.15 -3.42
CA THR A 1046 -10.20 -0.26 -1.95
C THR A 1046 -9.62 0.99 -1.29
N ASP A 1047 -10.36 1.55 -0.35
CA ASP A 1047 -10.05 2.83 0.33
C ASP A 1047 -9.90 4.08 -0.56
N VAL A 1048 -10.08 4.00 -1.89
CA VAL A 1048 -9.96 5.13 -2.82
C VAL A 1048 -11.23 6.00 -2.82
N PRO A 1049 -11.17 7.30 -2.42
CA PRO A 1049 -12.31 8.20 -2.56
C PRO A 1049 -12.60 8.43 -4.05
N SER A 1050 -13.78 8.01 -4.49
CA SER A 1050 -14.24 8.12 -5.87
C SER A 1050 -15.64 8.75 -5.96
N LEU A 1051 -15.89 9.45 -7.05
CA LEU A 1051 -17.10 10.27 -7.26
C LEU A 1051 -17.90 9.66 -8.41
N TRP A 1052 -19.09 9.15 -8.11
CA TRP A 1052 -19.86 8.31 -9.03
C TRP A 1052 -20.96 9.11 -9.72
N PHE A 1053 -20.86 9.21 -11.05
CA PHE A 1053 -21.78 9.93 -11.93
C PHE A 1053 -22.42 8.99 -12.96
N SER A 1054 -23.22 8.01 -12.51
CA SER A 1054 -23.98 7.16 -13.42
C SER A 1054 -25.26 6.66 -12.78
N THR A 1055 -26.28 6.45 -13.62
CA THR A 1055 -27.48 5.69 -13.24
C THR A 1055 -27.21 4.20 -13.43
N ILE A 1056 -27.87 3.37 -12.63
CA ILE A 1056 -27.85 1.89 -12.72
C ILE A 1056 -28.42 1.38 -14.06
N TYR A 1057 -28.96 2.28 -14.90
CA TYR A 1057 -29.40 2.04 -16.27
C TYR A 1057 -28.30 1.54 -17.22
N TRP A 1058 -27.05 2.01 -17.05
CA TRP A 1058 -25.93 1.64 -17.92
C TRP A 1058 -25.13 0.50 -17.32
N ILE A 1059 -24.60 -0.42 -18.15
CA ILE A 1059 -23.74 -1.50 -17.67
C ILE A 1059 -22.59 -0.93 -16.83
N THR A 1060 -21.87 0.09 -17.31
CA THR A 1060 -20.82 0.80 -16.57
C THR A 1060 -21.27 1.31 -15.18
N GLY A 1061 -22.53 1.73 -15.04
CA GLY A 1061 -23.09 2.11 -13.73
C GLY A 1061 -23.22 0.93 -12.78
N ILE A 1062 -23.64 -0.24 -13.28
CA ILE A 1062 -23.62 -1.50 -12.53
C ILE A 1062 -22.18 -1.93 -12.22
N LEU A 1063 -21.28 -1.96 -13.22
CA LEU A 1063 -19.85 -2.32 -13.05
C LEU A 1063 -19.24 -1.50 -11.89
N MET A 1064 -19.44 -0.18 -11.88
CA MET A 1064 -18.93 0.70 -10.82
C MET A 1064 -19.58 0.46 -9.45
N ASN A 1065 -20.92 0.34 -9.37
CA ASN A 1065 -21.59 0.18 -8.08
C ASN A 1065 -21.28 -1.18 -7.44
N PHE A 1066 -21.30 -2.27 -8.23
CA PHE A 1066 -21.05 -3.62 -7.71
C PHE A 1066 -19.57 -3.81 -7.38
N SER A 1067 -18.63 -3.49 -8.28
CA SER A 1067 -17.19 -3.58 -7.99
C SER A 1067 -16.79 -2.65 -6.84
N GLY A 1068 -17.37 -1.45 -6.77
CA GLY A 1068 -17.10 -0.51 -5.69
C GLY A 1068 -17.63 -0.96 -4.32
N ILE A 1069 -18.73 -1.70 -4.26
CA ILE A 1069 -19.24 -2.30 -3.02
C ILE A 1069 -18.40 -3.53 -2.62
N ILE A 1070 -18.05 -4.37 -3.60
CA ILE A 1070 -17.24 -5.59 -3.43
C ILE A 1070 -15.79 -5.27 -3.04
N GLN A 1071 -15.20 -4.18 -3.54
CA GLN A 1071 -13.89 -3.66 -3.13
C GLN A 1071 -13.99 -2.64 -1.98
N SER A 1072 -15.15 -2.52 -1.34
CA SER A 1072 -15.45 -1.58 -0.25
C SER A 1072 -14.90 -0.15 -0.42
N THR A 1073 -15.11 0.40 -1.61
CA THR A 1073 -14.73 1.74 -2.05
C THR A 1073 -15.51 2.83 -1.30
N LYS A 1074 -14.85 3.95 -1.02
CA LYS A 1074 -15.48 5.13 -0.41
C LYS A 1074 -16.17 5.96 -1.49
N ALA A 1075 -17.49 5.86 -1.59
CA ALA A 1075 -18.28 6.45 -2.68
C ALA A 1075 -18.89 7.80 -2.29
N ILE A 1076 -18.53 8.87 -3.02
CA ILE A 1076 -19.34 10.09 -3.03
C ILE A 1076 -20.35 9.92 -4.16
N ILE A 1077 -21.64 9.93 -3.82
CA ILE A 1077 -22.72 9.71 -4.77
C ILE A 1077 -23.38 11.06 -5.06
N TYR A 1078 -23.26 11.53 -6.31
CA TYR A 1078 -23.93 12.75 -6.75
C TYR A 1078 -24.84 12.44 -7.95
N PRO A 1079 -26.17 12.52 -7.78
CA PRO A 1079 -27.12 11.87 -8.69
C PRO A 1079 -27.40 12.61 -10.01
N GLU A 1080 -26.59 13.61 -10.36
CA GLU A 1080 -26.77 14.47 -11.53
C GLU A 1080 -25.42 15.08 -11.95
N PHE A 1081 -24.99 14.92 -13.21
CA PHE A 1081 -23.70 15.48 -13.63
C PHE A 1081 -23.80 16.98 -13.97
N ASP A 1082 -23.27 17.80 -13.08
CA ASP A 1082 -23.04 19.24 -13.24
C ASP A 1082 -21.53 19.55 -13.12
N GLU A 1083 -21.02 20.33 -14.07
CA GLU A 1083 -19.60 20.57 -14.28
C GLU A 1083 -18.98 21.45 -13.18
N GLU A 1084 -19.69 22.48 -12.72
CA GLU A 1084 -19.18 23.36 -11.67
C GLU A 1084 -19.27 22.70 -10.30
N MET A 1085 -20.36 21.98 -10.00
CA MET A 1085 -20.50 21.20 -8.78
C MET A 1085 -19.50 20.04 -8.73
N THR A 1086 -19.20 19.40 -9.86
CA THR A 1086 -18.09 18.43 -9.96
C THR A 1086 -16.77 19.09 -9.54
N CYS A 1087 -16.45 20.25 -10.10
CA CYS A 1087 -15.23 20.99 -9.72
C CYS A 1087 -15.23 21.43 -8.25
N ARG A 1088 -16.38 21.84 -7.69
CA ARG A 1088 -16.54 22.22 -6.29
C ARG A 1088 -16.40 21.03 -5.35
N LEU A 1089 -17.00 19.88 -5.66
CA LEU A 1089 -16.84 18.64 -4.88
C LEU A 1089 -15.39 18.16 -4.91
N ILE A 1090 -14.76 18.19 -6.09
CA ILE A 1090 -13.32 17.92 -6.22
C ILE A 1090 -12.52 18.84 -5.28
N GLN A 1091 -12.79 20.15 -5.24
CA GLN A 1091 -12.01 21.10 -4.41
C GLN A 1091 -12.40 21.13 -2.92
N LYS A 1092 -13.66 20.84 -2.54
CA LYS A 1092 -14.13 20.81 -1.14
C LYS A 1092 -13.33 19.82 -0.29
N TYR A 1093 -12.88 18.73 -0.91
CA TYR A 1093 -12.12 17.65 -0.26
C TYR A 1093 -10.62 17.73 -0.67
N LYS A 1094 -9.94 18.84 -0.33
CA LYS A 1094 -8.49 19.16 -0.51
C LYS A 1094 -8.00 20.16 0.56
N VAL A 1095 -6.70 20.30 0.92
CA VAL A 1095 -5.60 20.89 0.10
C VAL A 1095 -4.16 20.50 0.57
N ILE A 1096 -3.45 19.78 -0.32
CA ILE A 1096 -2.05 19.90 -0.83
C ILE A 1096 -0.85 20.37 0.05
N LEU A 1097 0.30 19.65 -0.13
CA LEU A 1097 1.66 20.13 -0.57
C LEU A 1097 2.86 20.07 0.42
N PHE A 1098 3.80 19.11 0.23
CA PHE A 1098 5.26 19.35 -0.05
C PHE A 1098 6.03 18.05 -0.42
N TYR A 1099 6.96 18.16 -1.40
CA TYR A 1099 8.16 17.35 -1.75
C TYR A 1099 8.22 15.83 -1.37
N LEU A 1100 8.62 14.88 -2.23
CA LEU A 1100 9.56 14.91 -3.37
C LEU A 1100 9.24 13.88 -4.49
N TRP A 1101 10.00 13.97 -5.60
CA TRP A 1101 10.14 13.00 -6.71
C TRP A 1101 10.69 11.63 -6.23
N LYS A 1102 10.64 10.49 -6.97
CA LYS A 1102 10.58 10.31 -8.45
C LYS A 1102 10.06 8.90 -8.89
N VAL A 1103 9.09 8.89 -9.81
CA VAL A 1103 9.05 8.11 -11.08
C VAL A 1103 9.14 6.57 -11.10
N PHE A 1104 7.97 6.00 -11.42
CA PHE A 1104 7.68 5.02 -12.50
C PHE A 1104 7.61 3.51 -12.26
N PHE A 1105 6.36 3.08 -12.48
CA PHE A 1105 5.89 2.02 -13.38
C PHE A 1105 5.78 0.59 -12.85
N ILE A 1106 4.66 0.01 -13.28
CA ILE A 1106 4.37 -1.39 -13.60
C ILE A 1106 5.16 -2.38 -12.74
N SER A 1107 4.42 -3.15 -11.95
CA SER A 1107 4.06 -4.48 -12.46
C SER A 1107 2.96 -5.10 -11.58
N ASN A 1108 2.04 -5.82 -12.21
CA ASN A 1108 0.69 -6.15 -11.72
C ASN A 1108 0.66 -6.80 -10.33
N ASN A 1109 -0.38 -6.47 -9.56
CA ASN A 1109 -1.56 -7.32 -9.38
C ASN A 1109 -2.55 -6.63 -8.43
#